data_AF-A0A1G3QGW4-F1
#
_entry.id   AF-A0A1G3QGW4-F1
#
_cell.length_a   1.000
_cell.length_b   1.000
_cell.length_c   1.000
_cell.angle_alpha   90.00
_cell.angle_beta   90.00
_cell.angle_gamma   90.00
#
_symmetry.space_group_name_H-M   'P 1'
#
loop_
_entity.id
_entity.type
_entity.pdbx_description
1 polymer ?
#
loop_
_entity_poly.entity_id
_entity_poly.type
_entity_poly.pdbx_seq_one_letter_code
_entity_poly.pdbx_strand_id
1 'polypeptide(L)'
;MKHIAVDVTKDRVAVVTIDCKDSTVNKVSSELLDEIAGMLDKINLKELIGLVIVSGKEDNFVVGADIDEVLAMKSDGEIRNYISRANDIINRIDDLPIPVVSCIHGNCLGGGLEVALASDYRIAADSTKTVMGLPEVMLGLLPAGGGTQRLPRLIGLKEALPLMLTGKNIRVRKAKKLGLIDEIVVPYGLAEIGVTRALELARKGFRRKRKRFLADMFLESPLGRGMVFKQARQMVMRQTRGLYPAPLEIIDSVEFGYKKGLGKGIERDIERFVRLVMSSEAKSLMNIFFGITNLKKNPYKSKARDVKKMAVLGAGLMGSGIASVSTQVCDTILMKDMNLDAAARGMSEVWKGIASQVKSGAVRKFDGDVMYGKLVPCDDYSRFRGTDIVIEAVFEDLSLKRKILKDVEEAADRDTIFASNTSALPITSIAKGCRRPQNVIGMHYFSPVPRMPLLEIIKTDKTAAWVTATALELGIRQGKTCIIVRDGPGFYTTRILAPLLLESSRVISEGGEIPEVDRAMQLFGYPVGPMTLLDEVGIDVGIHVIEEVRPIFEPRGITSPVDFSVLSDKGFLGRKSKKGLYRYDLPRKKGEKPVNSEVYSLFSDVPRKKINVEEVQHRISLMMVNEAVTCLEEGIISSPRDGDMGAVLGLGFPPFRGGPFRYIDGMGAGAIVALMEKLAVTYGIRFTPAGMLKQMASRGKRFYQ
;
A
#
# COMPACT_ATOMS: atom_id res chain seq x y z
N MET A 1 -34.27 -13.02 -3.21
CA MET A 1 -32.95 -12.91 -3.84
C MET A 1 -31.92 -12.96 -2.72
N LYS A 2 -30.73 -13.52 -2.96
CA LYS A 2 -29.71 -13.80 -1.95
C LYS A 2 -28.93 -12.54 -1.56
N HIS A 3 -28.61 -11.69 -2.54
CA HIS A 3 -27.76 -10.51 -2.37
C HIS A 3 -28.53 -9.19 -2.46
N ILE A 4 -29.76 -9.20 -2.96
CA ILE A 4 -30.63 -8.01 -2.97
C ILE A 4 -31.99 -8.27 -2.33
N ALA A 5 -32.53 -7.24 -1.69
CA ALA A 5 -33.92 -7.13 -1.26
C ALA A 5 -34.58 -5.93 -1.96
N VAL A 6 -35.86 -6.05 -2.31
CA VAL A 6 -36.62 -4.99 -2.97
C VAL A 6 -37.92 -4.79 -2.21
N ASP A 7 -38.10 -3.61 -1.66
CA ASP A 7 -39.31 -3.20 -0.96
C ASP A 7 -39.96 -2.04 -1.70
N VAL A 8 -41.25 -2.14 -2.02
CA VAL A 8 -41.99 -1.03 -2.65
C VAL A 8 -42.76 -0.29 -1.57
N THR A 9 -42.46 1.00 -1.41
CA THR A 9 -43.15 1.85 -0.41
C THR A 9 -44.60 2.11 -0.80
N LYS A 10 -45.41 2.61 0.14
CA LYS A 10 -46.78 3.07 -0.12
C LYS A 10 -46.84 4.17 -1.19
N ASP A 11 -45.78 4.96 -1.30
CA ASP A 11 -45.63 6.01 -2.31
C ASP A 11 -45.10 5.49 -3.65
N ARG A 12 -45.08 4.16 -3.85
CA ARG A 12 -44.65 3.50 -5.09
C ARG A 12 -43.20 3.79 -5.47
N VAL A 13 -42.33 3.90 -4.47
CA VAL A 13 -40.87 3.97 -4.66
C VAL A 13 -40.28 2.61 -4.35
N ALA A 14 -39.50 2.04 -5.28
CA ALA A 14 -38.79 0.80 -5.03
C ALA A 14 -37.48 1.10 -4.27
N VAL A 15 -37.30 0.50 -3.09
CA VAL A 15 -36.06 0.55 -2.32
C VAL A 15 -35.32 -0.76 -2.54
N VAL A 16 -34.23 -0.68 -3.29
CA VAL A 16 -33.32 -1.79 -3.58
C VAL A 16 -32.20 -1.77 -2.54
N THR A 17 -32.19 -2.77 -1.67
CA THR A 17 -31.15 -2.95 -0.66
C THR A 17 -30.15 -4.00 -1.13
N ILE A 18 -28.90 -3.58 -1.35
CA ILE A 18 -27.79 -4.50 -1.66
C ILE A 18 -27.19 -4.99 -0.35
N ASP A 19 -27.20 -6.31 -0.13
CA ASP A 19 -26.67 -6.97 1.05
C ASP A 19 -26.18 -8.38 0.71
N CYS A 20 -24.90 -8.50 0.32
CA CYS A 20 -24.28 -9.79 0.05
C CYS A 20 -24.14 -10.60 1.35
N LYS A 21 -25.08 -11.52 1.64
CA LYS A 21 -25.19 -12.23 2.93
C LYS A 21 -23.94 -12.99 3.36
N ASP A 22 -23.24 -13.60 2.40
CA ASP A 22 -22.04 -14.42 2.66
C ASP A 22 -20.73 -13.61 2.72
N SER A 23 -20.83 -12.28 2.68
CA SER A 23 -19.67 -11.38 2.65
C SER A 23 -19.83 -10.25 3.67
N THR A 24 -18.73 -9.84 4.28
CA THR A 24 -18.69 -8.65 5.14
C THR A 24 -18.83 -7.35 4.35
N VAL A 25 -18.65 -7.42 3.03
CA VAL A 25 -18.74 -6.28 2.11
C VAL A 25 -19.58 -6.61 0.89
N ASN A 26 -20.27 -5.60 0.34
CA ASN A 26 -20.96 -5.76 -0.94
C ASN A 26 -19.96 -5.66 -2.10
N LYS A 27 -19.87 -6.71 -2.91
CA LYS A 27 -19.00 -6.80 -4.09
C LYS A 27 -19.84 -7.06 -5.35
N VAL A 28 -19.37 -6.60 -6.50
CA VAL A 28 -19.97 -6.87 -7.80
C VAL A 28 -19.48 -8.24 -8.27
N SER A 29 -20.16 -9.30 -7.86
CA SER A 29 -19.98 -10.66 -8.37
C SER A 29 -20.94 -10.95 -9.52
N SER A 30 -20.69 -11.99 -10.31
CA SER A 30 -21.67 -12.45 -11.31
C SER A 30 -23.03 -12.72 -10.69
N GLU A 31 -23.11 -13.42 -9.54
CA GLU A 31 -24.38 -13.68 -8.86
C GLU A 31 -25.17 -12.40 -8.53
N LEU A 32 -24.49 -11.33 -8.07
CA LEU A 32 -25.16 -10.06 -7.80
C LEU A 32 -25.67 -9.42 -9.10
N LEU A 33 -24.89 -9.48 -10.18
CA LEU A 33 -25.31 -8.99 -11.49
C LEU A 33 -26.54 -9.75 -12.01
N ASP A 34 -26.59 -11.07 -11.83
CA ASP A 34 -27.74 -11.90 -12.17
C ASP A 34 -29.01 -11.48 -11.44
N GLU A 35 -28.91 -11.24 -10.13
CA GLU A 35 -30.05 -10.79 -9.34
C GLU A 35 -30.51 -9.39 -9.72
N ILE A 36 -29.58 -8.45 -9.97
CA ILE A 36 -29.94 -7.10 -10.41
C ILE A 36 -30.61 -7.15 -11.80
N ALA A 37 -30.07 -7.92 -12.74
CA ALA A 37 -30.68 -8.10 -14.06
C ALA A 37 -32.10 -8.68 -13.94
N GLY A 38 -32.26 -9.78 -13.20
CA GLY A 38 -33.57 -10.41 -13.00
C GLY A 38 -34.57 -9.53 -12.25
N MET A 39 -34.09 -8.64 -11.37
CA MET A 39 -34.91 -7.62 -10.72
C MET A 39 -35.38 -6.55 -11.71
N LEU A 40 -34.49 -6.03 -12.55
CA LEU A 40 -34.82 -5.08 -13.62
C LEU A 40 -35.77 -5.69 -14.66
N ASP A 41 -35.74 -7.01 -14.88
CA ASP A 41 -36.67 -7.69 -15.79
C ASP A 41 -38.09 -7.83 -15.20
N LYS A 42 -38.19 -7.97 -13.87
CA LYS A 42 -39.47 -8.23 -13.16
C LYS A 42 -40.17 -6.96 -12.68
N ILE A 43 -39.44 -5.86 -12.52
CA ILE A 43 -39.97 -4.64 -11.94
C ILE A 43 -40.96 -3.96 -12.91
N ASN A 44 -42.20 -3.73 -12.46
CA ASN A 44 -43.19 -3.04 -13.28
C ASN A 44 -42.98 -1.52 -13.21
N LEU A 45 -42.18 -0.99 -14.12
CA LEU A 45 -41.83 0.43 -14.17
C LEU A 45 -43.04 1.37 -14.30
N LYS A 46 -44.18 0.90 -14.83
CA LYS A 46 -45.41 1.72 -14.95
C LYS A 46 -46.06 1.99 -13.60
N GLU A 47 -45.79 1.15 -12.61
CA GLU A 47 -46.36 1.28 -11.27
C GLU A 47 -45.45 2.06 -10.33
N LEU A 48 -44.20 2.33 -10.71
CA LEU A 48 -43.23 3.00 -9.86
C LEU A 48 -43.07 4.48 -10.18
N ILE A 49 -42.81 5.27 -9.13
CA ILE A 49 -42.52 6.70 -9.22
C ILE A 49 -41.02 6.97 -9.12
N GLY A 50 -40.24 6.04 -8.55
CA GLY A 50 -38.79 6.17 -8.41
C GLY A 50 -38.14 4.91 -7.86
N LEU A 51 -36.81 4.89 -7.89
CA LEU A 51 -35.98 3.80 -7.37
C LEU A 51 -34.89 4.37 -6.45
N VAL A 52 -34.67 3.73 -5.31
CA VAL A 52 -33.66 4.09 -4.32
C VAL A 52 -32.72 2.91 -4.13
N ILE A 53 -31.41 3.13 -4.22
CA ILE A 53 -30.38 2.11 -3.99
C ILE A 53 -29.73 2.39 -2.64
N VAL A 54 -29.81 1.44 -1.72
CA VAL A 54 -29.18 1.49 -0.39
C VAL A 54 -28.32 0.24 -0.16
N SER A 55 -27.45 0.29 0.84
CA SER A 55 -26.71 -0.88 1.31
C SER A 55 -27.30 -1.37 2.62
N GLY A 56 -27.39 -2.69 2.78
CA GLY A 56 -27.71 -3.35 4.05
C GLY A 56 -26.50 -3.51 4.97
N LYS A 57 -25.29 -3.11 4.55
CA LYS A 57 -24.08 -3.17 5.38
C LYS A 57 -23.87 -1.88 6.18
N GLU A 58 -23.34 -2.01 7.39
CA GLU A 58 -23.14 -0.88 8.32
C GLU A 58 -22.09 0.14 7.85
N ASP A 59 -21.07 -0.27 7.10
CA ASP A 59 -19.91 0.58 6.82
C ASP A 59 -19.39 0.50 5.37
N ASN A 60 -20.20 -0.07 4.48
CA ASN A 60 -19.87 -0.14 3.06
C ASN A 60 -21.12 -0.08 2.18
N PHE A 61 -21.01 0.62 1.05
CA PHE A 61 -22.05 0.68 0.05
C PHE A 61 -21.88 -0.49 -0.93
N VAL A 62 -20.87 -0.40 -1.78
CA VAL A 62 -20.37 -1.44 -2.70
C VAL A 62 -18.88 -1.14 -2.93
N VAL A 63 -18.00 -2.13 -2.79
CA VAL A 63 -16.53 -1.91 -2.76
C VAL A 63 -15.80 -2.23 -4.07
N GLY A 64 -16.53 -2.60 -5.12
CA GLY A 64 -16.01 -2.87 -6.46
C GLY A 64 -16.27 -4.30 -6.92
N ALA A 65 -15.60 -4.71 -8.00
CA ALA A 65 -15.66 -6.06 -8.55
C ALA A 65 -15.22 -7.12 -7.54
N ASP A 66 -15.76 -8.33 -7.65
CA ASP A 66 -15.20 -9.47 -6.94
C ASP A 66 -13.88 -9.89 -7.57
N ILE A 67 -12.77 -9.41 -6.99
CA ILE A 67 -11.43 -9.64 -7.54
C ILE A 67 -11.08 -11.12 -7.54
N ASP A 68 -11.65 -11.92 -6.61
CA ASP A 68 -11.42 -13.36 -6.55
C ASP A 68 -11.96 -14.03 -7.82
N GLU A 69 -13.14 -13.61 -8.24
CA GLU A 69 -13.79 -14.06 -9.47
C GLU A 69 -13.02 -13.61 -10.72
N VAL A 70 -12.66 -12.32 -10.78
CA VAL A 70 -11.90 -11.75 -11.93
C VAL A 70 -10.54 -12.42 -12.10
N LEU A 71 -9.82 -12.69 -11.00
CA LEU A 71 -8.53 -13.38 -11.06
C LEU A 71 -8.66 -14.85 -11.47
N ALA A 72 -9.79 -15.48 -11.16
CA ALA A 72 -10.06 -16.88 -11.51
C ALA A 72 -10.45 -17.07 -12.99
N MET A 73 -10.93 -16.02 -13.68
CA MET A 73 -11.25 -16.06 -15.10
C MET A 73 -9.99 -16.29 -15.94
N LYS A 74 -10.05 -17.28 -16.85
CA LYS A 74 -8.87 -17.72 -17.63
C LYS A 74 -8.96 -17.39 -19.11
N SER A 75 -10.15 -17.06 -19.60
CA SER A 75 -10.38 -16.79 -21.02
C SER A 75 -10.89 -15.38 -21.27
N ASP A 76 -10.54 -14.83 -22.44
CA ASP A 76 -11.05 -13.56 -22.92
C ASP A 76 -12.58 -13.53 -22.97
N GLY A 77 -13.21 -14.68 -23.28
CA GLY A 77 -14.67 -14.83 -23.35
C GLY A 77 -15.36 -14.66 -22.01
N GLU A 78 -14.84 -15.30 -20.95
CA GLU A 78 -15.35 -15.17 -19.57
C GLU A 78 -15.27 -13.71 -19.10
N ILE A 79 -14.09 -13.09 -19.23
CA ILE A 79 -13.85 -11.72 -18.79
C ILE A 79 -14.74 -10.74 -19.55
N ARG A 80 -14.86 -10.92 -20.88
CA ARG A 80 -15.72 -10.09 -21.73
C ARG A 80 -17.19 -10.23 -21.36
N ASN A 81 -17.66 -11.44 -21.08
CA ASN A 81 -19.05 -11.67 -20.71
C ASN A 81 -19.39 -10.97 -19.39
N TYR A 82 -18.54 -11.16 -18.37
CA TYR A 82 -18.68 -10.51 -17.06
C TYR A 82 -18.78 -8.98 -17.19
N ILE A 83 -17.82 -8.35 -17.87
CA ILE A 83 -17.79 -6.88 -17.96
C ILE A 83 -18.87 -6.32 -18.90
N SER A 84 -19.21 -7.03 -19.98
CA SER A 84 -20.34 -6.65 -20.85
C SER A 84 -21.65 -6.65 -20.09
N ARG A 85 -21.89 -7.68 -19.27
CA ARG A 85 -23.09 -7.79 -18.45
C ARG A 85 -23.18 -6.69 -17.40
N ALA A 86 -22.07 -6.40 -16.71
CA ALA A 86 -22.01 -5.29 -15.77
C ALA A 86 -22.37 -3.95 -16.44
N ASN A 87 -21.84 -3.69 -17.64
CA ASN A 87 -22.17 -2.48 -18.39
C ASN A 87 -23.63 -2.43 -18.85
N ASP A 88 -24.19 -3.54 -19.34
CA ASP A 88 -25.59 -3.62 -19.73
C ASP A 88 -26.51 -3.24 -18.55
N ILE A 89 -26.28 -3.83 -17.38
CA ILE A 89 -27.04 -3.52 -16.16
C ILE A 89 -26.92 -2.05 -15.77
N ILE A 90 -25.69 -1.50 -15.77
CA ILE A 90 -25.47 -0.09 -15.40
C ILE A 90 -26.15 0.85 -16.42
N ASN A 91 -26.10 0.55 -17.71
CA ASN A 91 -26.79 1.32 -18.74
C ASN A 91 -28.30 1.23 -18.58
N ARG A 92 -28.84 0.04 -18.28
CA ARG A 92 -30.27 -0.14 -17.99
C ARG A 92 -30.73 0.70 -16.81
N ILE A 93 -29.89 0.85 -15.76
CA ILE A 93 -30.17 1.73 -14.62
C ILE A 93 -30.18 3.20 -15.04
N ASP A 94 -29.20 3.62 -15.84
CA ASP A 94 -29.07 4.99 -16.39
C ASP A 94 -30.25 5.37 -17.32
N ASP A 95 -30.77 4.38 -18.05
CA ASP A 95 -31.87 4.54 -19.02
C ASP A 95 -33.28 4.38 -18.40
N LEU A 96 -33.38 4.18 -17.07
CA LEU A 96 -34.70 4.05 -16.42
C LEU A 96 -35.53 5.34 -16.61
N PRO A 97 -36.83 5.22 -16.94
CA PRO A 97 -37.70 6.38 -17.15
C PRO A 97 -38.18 7.03 -15.83
N ILE A 98 -37.73 6.49 -14.69
CA ILE A 98 -38.07 6.95 -13.34
C ILE A 98 -36.80 7.41 -12.61
N PRO A 99 -36.87 8.40 -11.70
CA PRO A 99 -35.70 8.86 -10.96
C PRO A 99 -35.03 7.77 -10.14
N VAL A 100 -33.71 7.67 -10.25
CA VAL A 100 -32.87 6.76 -9.47
C VAL A 100 -32.03 7.53 -8.46
N VAL A 101 -32.12 7.17 -7.17
CA VAL A 101 -31.39 7.80 -6.07
C VAL A 101 -30.45 6.80 -5.40
N SER A 102 -29.15 7.05 -5.47
CA SER A 102 -28.14 6.29 -4.72
C SER A 102 -27.91 6.89 -3.33
N CYS A 103 -28.06 6.07 -2.30
CA CYS A 103 -27.89 6.42 -0.90
C CYS A 103 -26.62 5.77 -0.33
N ILE A 104 -25.55 6.57 -0.25
CA ILE A 104 -24.19 6.11 -0.03
C ILE A 104 -23.81 6.24 1.46
N HIS A 105 -23.61 5.10 2.12
CA HIS A 105 -22.95 5.03 3.42
C HIS A 105 -21.70 4.13 3.36
N GLY A 106 -20.59 4.60 3.95
CA GLY A 106 -19.35 3.82 3.97
C GLY A 106 -18.58 3.84 2.64
N ASN A 107 -17.82 2.76 2.39
CA ASN A 107 -17.00 2.63 1.18
C ASN A 107 -17.87 2.45 -0.08
N CYS A 108 -17.76 3.39 -1.04
CA CYS A 108 -18.37 3.35 -2.38
C CYS A 108 -17.25 3.40 -3.42
N LEU A 109 -16.71 2.23 -3.76
CA LEU A 109 -15.47 2.10 -4.51
C LEU A 109 -15.67 1.32 -5.80
N GLY A 110 -14.91 1.69 -6.82
CA GLY A 110 -14.88 1.05 -8.14
C GLY A 110 -16.26 0.89 -8.74
N GLY A 111 -16.64 -0.35 -9.10
CA GLY A 111 -17.98 -0.70 -9.58
C GLY A 111 -19.14 -0.16 -8.73
N GLY A 112 -18.96 -0.03 -7.41
CA GLY A 112 -19.96 0.60 -6.54
C GLY A 112 -20.17 2.09 -6.82
N LEU A 113 -19.10 2.81 -7.12
CA LEU A 113 -19.17 4.19 -7.58
C LEU A 113 -19.70 4.27 -9.01
N GLU A 114 -19.38 3.30 -9.88
CA GLU A 114 -19.91 3.25 -11.24
C GLU A 114 -21.44 3.06 -11.27
N VAL A 115 -21.99 2.24 -10.38
CA VAL A 115 -23.44 2.13 -10.15
C VAL A 115 -24.02 3.47 -9.66
N ALA A 116 -23.38 4.10 -8.68
CA ALA A 116 -23.85 5.39 -8.18
C ALA A 116 -23.79 6.50 -9.25
N LEU A 117 -22.81 6.45 -10.15
CA LEU A 117 -22.64 7.38 -11.27
C LEU A 117 -23.75 7.26 -12.31
N ALA A 118 -24.37 6.09 -12.45
CA ALA A 118 -25.54 5.87 -13.31
C ALA A 118 -26.86 6.34 -12.66
N SER A 119 -26.87 6.67 -11.36
CA SER A 119 -28.07 7.23 -10.72
C SER A 119 -28.29 8.71 -11.08
N ASP A 120 -29.55 9.13 -11.12
CA ASP A 120 -29.91 10.54 -11.29
C ASP A 120 -29.42 11.39 -10.12
N TYR A 121 -29.51 10.89 -8.88
CA TYR A 121 -29.19 11.64 -7.67
C TYR A 121 -28.36 10.81 -6.68
N ARG A 122 -27.40 11.44 -5.99
CA ARG A 122 -26.51 10.78 -5.03
C ARG A 122 -26.52 11.50 -3.68
N ILE A 123 -26.95 10.80 -2.65
CA ILE A 123 -26.93 11.23 -1.25
C ILE A 123 -25.79 10.50 -0.56
N ALA A 124 -24.98 11.18 0.25
CA ALA A 124 -23.95 10.54 1.05
C ALA A 124 -24.05 10.88 2.54
N ALA A 125 -23.84 9.89 3.39
CA ALA A 125 -23.86 10.04 4.83
C ALA A 125 -22.60 10.76 5.37
N ASP A 126 -22.75 11.75 6.26
CA ASP A 126 -21.67 12.50 6.93
C ASP A 126 -20.92 11.67 7.97
N SER A 127 -20.09 10.75 7.47
CA SER A 127 -19.26 9.85 8.26
C SER A 127 -17.83 9.87 7.75
N THR A 128 -16.87 9.72 8.67
CA THR A 128 -15.45 9.53 8.33
C THR A 128 -15.20 8.22 7.57
N LYS A 129 -16.12 7.25 7.71
CA LYS A 129 -16.13 5.99 6.96
C LYS A 129 -16.63 6.14 5.52
N THR A 130 -17.39 7.20 5.22
CA THR A 130 -17.97 7.38 3.87
C THR A 130 -16.94 7.96 2.91
N VAL A 131 -16.48 7.13 1.97
CA VAL A 131 -15.49 7.49 0.96
C VAL A 131 -15.88 6.98 -0.42
N MET A 132 -15.48 7.71 -1.46
CA MET A 132 -15.74 7.36 -2.85
C MET A 132 -14.44 7.34 -3.66
N GLY A 133 -14.31 6.42 -4.61
CA GLY A 133 -13.12 6.35 -5.45
C GLY A 133 -13.20 5.29 -6.54
N LEU A 134 -12.28 5.36 -7.50
CA LEU A 134 -12.09 4.39 -8.57
C LEU A 134 -10.68 3.77 -8.44
N PRO A 135 -10.49 2.76 -7.56
CA PRO A 135 -9.18 2.21 -7.23
C PRO A 135 -8.66 1.16 -8.23
N GLU A 136 -9.32 0.94 -9.37
CA GLU A 136 -9.00 -0.10 -10.36
C GLU A 136 -7.54 -0.04 -10.83
N VAL A 137 -6.98 1.16 -10.97
CA VAL A 137 -5.58 1.36 -11.35
C VAL A 137 -4.60 0.71 -10.37
N MET A 138 -4.96 0.59 -9.09
CA MET A 138 -4.15 -0.06 -8.06
C MET A 138 -4.07 -1.58 -8.26
N LEU A 139 -5.01 -2.14 -9.02
CA LEU A 139 -5.05 -3.56 -9.42
C LEU A 139 -4.49 -3.76 -10.84
N GLY A 140 -3.97 -2.71 -11.48
CA GLY A 140 -3.54 -2.77 -12.88
C GLY A 140 -4.71 -2.82 -13.87
N LEU A 141 -5.88 -2.34 -13.47
CA LEU A 141 -7.11 -2.33 -14.26
C LEU A 141 -7.58 -0.88 -14.54
N LEU A 142 -8.65 -0.76 -15.32
CA LEU A 142 -9.36 0.51 -15.53
C LEU A 142 -10.82 0.40 -15.09
N PRO A 143 -11.48 1.51 -14.71
CA PRO A 143 -12.92 1.53 -14.40
C PRO A 143 -13.73 1.20 -15.65
N ALA A 144 -14.26 -0.02 -15.72
CA ALA A 144 -14.83 -0.56 -16.95
C ALA A 144 -16.37 -0.66 -16.92
N GLY A 145 -17.04 -0.36 -15.80
CA GLY A 145 -18.50 -0.18 -15.71
C GLY A 145 -18.98 1.22 -16.16
N GLY A 146 -18.19 1.88 -17.02
CA GLY A 146 -18.46 3.21 -17.54
C GLY A 146 -17.92 4.37 -16.67
N GLY A 147 -17.12 4.11 -15.64
CA GLY A 147 -16.51 5.14 -14.79
C GLY A 147 -15.59 6.09 -15.56
N THR A 148 -14.79 5.56 -16.49
CA THR A 148 -13.98 6.32 -17.47
C THR A 148 -14.82 7.26 -18.33
N GLN A 149 -16.11 6.97 -18.50
CA GLN A 149 -17.01 7.76 -19.34
C GLN A 149 -17.88 8.72 -18.51
N ARG A 150 -18.52 8.25 -17.45
CA ARG A 150 -19.46 9.02 -16.63
C ARG A 150 -18.75 10.01 -15.72
N LEU A 151 -17.64 9.63 -15.07
CA LEU A 151 -16.97 10.48 -14.09
C LEU A 151 -16.40 11.78 -14.71
N PRO A 152 -15.64 11.76 -15.83
CA PRO A 152 -15.15 13.00 -16.44
C PRO A 152 -16.25 13.92 -16.94
N ARG A 153 -17.39 13.37 -17.37
CA ARG A 153 -18.56 14.17 -17.78
C ARG A 153 -19.24 14.82 -16.58
N LEU A 154 -19.26 14.14 -15.44
CA LEU A 154 -19.86 14.63 -14.19
C LEU A 154 -19.03 15.72 -13.50
N ILE A 155 -17.73 15.48 -13.29
CA ILE A 155 -16.87 16.38 -12.47
C ILE A 155 -15.76 17.07 -13.25
N GLY A 156 -15.59 16.75 -14.54
CA GLY A 156 -14.57 17.33 -15.41
C GLY A 156 -13.28 16.55 -15.50
N LEU A 157 -12.59 16.67 -16.63
CA LEU A 157 -11.32 15.98 -16.90
C LEU A 157 -10.25 16.25 -15.85
N LYS A 158 -10.12 17.52 -15.42
CA LYS A 158 -9.11 17.96 -14.46
C LYS A 158 -9.22 17.25 -13.12
N GLU A 159 -10.44 17.00 -12.64
CA GLU A 159 -10.69 16.37 -11.34
C GLU A 159 -10.86 14.86 -11.48
N ALA A 160 -11.45 14.37 -12.59
CA ALA A 160 -11.68 12.95 -12.81
C ALA A 160 -10.41 12.15 -13.12
N LEU A 161 -9.52 12.66 -13.98
CA LEU A 161 -8.29 11.93 -14.35
C LEU A 161 -7.42 11.61 -13.12
N PRO A 162 -7.12 12.57 -12.21
CA PRO A 162 -6.37 12.23 -10.99
C PRO A 162 -7.04 11.15 -10.13
N LEU A 163 -8.37 11.12 -10.04
CA LEU A 163 -9.07 10.09 -9.26
C LEU A 163 -8.88 8.69 -9.85
N MET A 164 -9.03 8.56 -11.17
CA MET A 164 -8.86 7.27 -11.86
C MET A 164 -7.39 6.85 -11.98
N LEU A 165 -6.46 7.80 -12.14
CA LEU A 165 -5.04 7.50 -12.33
C LEU A 165 -4.29 7.25 -11.03
N THR A 166 -4.83 7.66 -9.88
CA THR A 166 -4.19 7.47 -8.57
C THR A 166 -4.96 6.51 -7.66
N GLY A 167 -6.19 6.15 -8.00
CA GLY A 167 -7.06 5.33 -7.17
C GLY A 167 -7.40 5.94 -5.81
N LYS A 168 -7.20 7.26 -5.65
CA LYS A 168 -7.36 7.93 -4.35
C LYS A 168 -8.84 8.10 -3.99
N ASN A 169 -9.14 7.76 -2.76
CA ASN A 169 -10.44 8.00 -2.16
C ASN A 169 -10.68 9.49 -1.89
N ILE A 170 -11.93 9.93 -2.06
CA ILE A 170 -12.41 11.24 -1.66
C ILE A 170 -13.49 11.12 -0.59
N ARG A 171 -13.48 12.07 0.35
CA ARG A 171 -14.48 12.17 1.42
C ARG A 171 -15.67 13.02 1.01
N VAL A 172 -16.79 12.84 1.72
CA VAL A 172 -18.10 13.44 1.43
C VAL A 172 -18.07 14.94 1.15
N ARG A 173 -17.37 15.74 1.97
CA ARG A 173 -17.30 17.21 1.77
C ARG A 173 -16.63 17.58 0.45
N LYS A 174 -15.53 16.90 0.10
CA LYS A 174 -14.85 17.11 -1.18
C LYS A 174 -15.69 16.59 -2.34
N ALA A 175 -16.30 15.41 -2.19
CA ALA A 175 -17.20 14.84 -3.19
C ALA A 175 -18.36 15.78 -3.53
N LYS A 176 -18.99 16.39 -2.51
CA LYS A 176 -20.06 17.39 -2.68
C LYS A 176 -19.56 18.65 -3.38
N LYS A 177 -18.40 19.16 -3.00
CA LYS A 177 -17.78 20.35 -3.63
C LYS A 177 -17.48 20.12 -5.11
N LEU A 178 -17.04 18.91 -5.48
CA LEU A 178 -16.74 18.52 -6.86
C LEU A 178 -17.99 18.23 -7.69
N GLY A 179 -19.16 18.07 -7.06
CA GLY A 179 -20.38 17.61 -7.72
C GLY A 179 -20.42 16.11 -7.98
N LEU A 180 -19.57 15.32 -7.31
CA LEU A 180 -19.67 13.86 -7.35
C LEU A 180 -20.94 13.38 -6.64
N ILE A 181 -21.33 14.04 -5.54
CA ILE A 181 -22.57 13.80 -4.82
C ILE A 181 -23.42 15.07 -4.76
N ASP A 182 -24.73 14.90 -4.61
CA ASP A 182 -25.72 15.98 -4.65
C ASP A 182 -26.23 16.37 -3.26
N GLU A 183 -26.06 15.55 -2.22
CA GLU A 183 -26.49 15.89 -0.87
C GLU A 183 -25.63 15.18 0.19
N ILE A 184 -25.41 15.85 1.32
CA ILE A 184 -24.81 15.25 2.50
C ILE A 184 -25.85 15.23 3.61
N VAL A 185 -26.07 14.08 4.23
CA VAL A 185 -27.05 13.90 5.30
C VAL A 185 -26.46 13.12 6.46
N VAL A 186 -27.15 13.11 7.61
CA VAL A 186 -26.76 12.24 8.72
C VAL A 186 -26.96 10.76 8.34
N PRO A 187 -26.16 9.82 8.89
CA PRO A 187 -26.29 8.41 8.53
C PRO A 187 -27.66 7.77 8.82
N TYR A 188 -28.36 8.26 9.85
CA TYR A 188 -29.66 7.74 10.27
C TYR A 188 -30.78 8.19 9.34
N GLY A 189 -31.65 7.27 8.94
CA GLY A 189 -32.80 7.58 8.06
C GLY A 189 -32.45 7.78 6.58
N LEU A 190 -31.29 7.28 6.14
CA LEU A 190 -30.76 7.54 4.81
C LEU A 190 -31.70 7.03 3.69
N ALA A 191 -32.35 5.89 3.89
CA ALA A 191 -33.28 5.30 2.92
C ALA A 191 -34.56 6.15 2.78
N GLU A 192 -35.12 6.61 3.89
CA GLU A 192 -36.32 7.44 3.96
C GLU A 192 -36.09 8.80 3.30
N ILE A 193 -34.91 9.39 3.51
CA ILE A 193 -34.49 10.60 2.81
C ILE A 193 -34.35 10.32 1.31
N GLY A 194 -33.78 9.17 0.94
CA GLY A 194 -33.70 8.72 -0.45
C GLY A 194 -35.06 8.64 -1.14
N VAL A 195 -36.04 8.02 -0.47
CA VAL A 195 -37.44 7.93 -0.95
C VAL A 195 -38.05 9.32 -1.12
N THR A 196 -37.86 10.21 -0.14
CA THR A 196 -38.33 11.59 -0.20
C THR A 196 -37.75 12.31 -1.42
N ARG A 197 -36.44 12.15 -1.69
CA ARG A 197 -35.80 12.75 -2.87
C ARG A 197 -36.30 12.14 -4.17
N ALA A 198 -36.49 10.82 -4.25
CA ALA A 198 -37.03 10.19 -5.45
C ALA A 198 -38.41 10.78 -5.82
N LEU A 199 -39.30 10.97 -4.84
CA LEU A 199 -40.61 11.61 -5.04
C LEU A 199 -40.51 13.07 -5.49
N GLU A 200 -39.59 13.85 -4.91
CA GLU A 200 -39.36 15.23 -5.32
C GLU A 200 -38.86 15.35 -6.76
N LEU A 201 -37.92 14.47 -7.14
CA LEU A 201 -37.35 14.42 -8.49
C LEU A 201 -38.41 14.03 -9.52
N ALA A 202 -39.29 13.09 -9.19
CA ALA A 202 -40.38 12.67 -10.07
C ALA A 202 -41.39 13.81 -10.32
N ARG A 203 -41.69 14.62 -9.30
CA ARG A 203 -42.64 15.75 -9.41
C ARG A 203 -42.07 16.93 -10.17
N LYS A 204 -40.82 17.31 -9.89
CA LYS A 204 -40.22 18.56 -10.40
C LYS A 204 -39.43 18.35 -11.69
N GLY A 205 -39.11 17.10 -12.03
CA GLY A 205 -38.05 16.77 -12.97
C GLY A 205 -36.67 17.14 -12.42
N PHE A 206 -35.65 16.42 -12.85
CA PHE A 206 -34.28 16.71 -12.46
C PHE A 206 -33.39 16.87 -13.68
N ARG A 207 -32.69 18.00 -13.76
CA ARG A 207 -31.59 18.19 -14.71
C ARG A 207 -30.36 18.65 -13.93
N ARG A 208 -29.37 17.77 -13.82
CA ARG A 208 -28.10 18.12 -13.21
C ARG A 208 -27.38 19.17 -14.07
N LYS A 209 -27.26 20.39 -13.56
CA LYS A 209 -26.43 21.44 -14.16
C LYS A 209 -25.05 21.43 -13.51
N ARG A 210 -24.03 20.98 -14.23
CA ARG A 210 -22.64 21.10 -13.77
C ARG A 210 -22.25 22.57 -13.74
N LYS A 211 -21.75 23.07 -12.60
CA LYS A 211 -21.09 24.38 -12.53
C LYS A 211 -19.78 24.30 -13.31
N ARG A 212 -19.71 24.96 -14.46
CA ARG A 212 -18.50 25.05 -15.29
C ARG A 212 -17.91 26.45 -15.13
N PHE A 213 -16.64 26.54 -14.74
CA PHE A 213 -15.90 27.79 -14.82
C PHE A 213 -15.34 27.99 -16.23
N LEU A 214 -14.95 29.22 -16.57
CA LEU A 214 -14.35 29.53 -17.89
C LEU A 214 -13.14 28.65 -18.21
N ALA A 215 -12.32 28.33 -17.19
CA ALA A 215 -11.19 27.42 -17.33
C ALA A 215 -11.63 25.99 -17.69
N ASP A 216 -12.72 25.48 -17.12
CA ASP A 216 -13.24 24.14 -17.44
C ASP A 216 -13.74 24.09 -18.88
N MET A 217 -14.40 25.17 -19.34
CA MET A 217 -14.90 25.28 -20.70
C MET A 217 -13.75 25.27 -21.73
N PHE A 218 -12.66 25.98 -21.44
CA PHE A 218 -11.46 25.95 -22.28
C PHE A 218 -10.80 24.57 -22.30
N LEU A 219 -10.59 23.94 -21.14
CA LEU A 219 -9.98 22.61 -21.04
C LEU A 219 -10.84 21.51 -21.68
N GLU A 220 -12.16 21.71 -21.75
CA GLU A 220 -13.09 20.81 -22.42
C GLU A 220 -13.32 21.14 -23.90
N SER A 221 -12.64 22.14 -24.47
CA SER A 221 -12.60 22.36 -25.91
C SER A 221 -11.74 21.30 -26.61
N PRO A 222 -11.91 21.05 -27.93
CA PRO A 222 -11.07 20.08 -28.65
C PRO A 222 -9.56 20.31 -28.49
N LEU A 223 -9.10 21.57 -28.55
CA LEU A 223 -7.70 21.94 -28.35
C LEU A 223 -7.26 21.77 -26.88
N GLY A 224 -8.09 22.22 -25.93
CA GLY A 224 -7.81 22.10 -24.50
C GLY A 224 -7.70 20.64 -24.05
N ARG A 225 -8.58 19.76 -24.54
CA ARG A 225 -8.57 18.32 -24.25
C ARG A 225 -7.25 17.68 -24.70
N GLY A 226 -6.80 18.00 -25.91
CA GLY A 226 -5.52 17.49 -26.43
C GLY A 226 -4.34 17.83 -25.53
N MET A 227 -4.29 19.06 -25.01
CA MET A 227 -3.26 19.48 -24.05
C MET A 227 -3.36 18.74 -22.71
N VAL A 228 -4.57 18.58 -22.15
CA VAL A 228 -4.81 17.85 -20.90
C VAL A 228 -4.32 16.40 -21.01
N PHE A 229 -4.70 15.69 -22.09
CA PHE A 229 -4.28 14.30 -22.28
C PHE A 229 -2.77 14.18 -22.52
N LYS A 230 -2.16 15.10 -23.27
CA LYS A 230 -0.70 15.15 -23.44
C LYS A 230 0.02 15.32 -22.10
N GLN A 231 -0.44 16.26 -21.27
CA GLN A 231 0.14 16.50 -19.94
C GLN A 231 -0.07 15.30 -19.00
N ALA A 232 -1.26 14.69 -19.03
CA ALA A 232 -1.55 13.48 -18.26
C ALA A 232 -0.59 12.33 -18.65
N ARG A 233 -0.38 12.08 -19.94
CA ARG A 233 0.57 11.06 -20.43
C ARG A 233 2.00 11.36 -20.01
N GLN A 234 2.45 12.61 -20.13
CA GLN A 234 3.79 13.00 -19.68
C GLN A 234 3.99 12.78 -18.17
N MET A 235 2.99 13.11 -17.36
CA MET A 235 3.03 12.90 -15.92
C MET A 235 3.03 11.40 -15.56
N VAL A 236 2.17 10.61 -16.20
CA VAL A 236 2.13 9.15 -16.04
C VAL A 236 3.49 8.55 -16.42
N MET A 237 4.01 8.84 -17.62
CA MET A 237 5.31 8.33 -18.06
C MET A 237 6.45 8.71 -17.11
N ARG A 238 6.42 9.93 -16.54
CA ARG A 238 7.42 10.36 -15.56
C ARG A 238 7.32 9.59 -14.24
N GLN A 239 6.11 9.27 -13.79
CA GLN A 239 5.87 8.60 -12.49
C GLN A 239 6.00 7.07 -12.59
N THR A 240 5.53 6.48 -13.68
CA THR A 240 5.46 5.02 -13.88
C THR A 240 6.60 4.49 -14.74
N ARG A 241 7.31 5.37 -15.45
CA ARG A 241 8.37 5.01 -16.43
C ARG A 241 7.88 4.10 -17.55
N GLY A 242 6.56 4.08 -17.79
CA GLY A 242 5.93 3.20 -18.77
C GLY A 242 5.78 1.74 -18.33
N LEU A 243 6.11 1.40 -17.07
CA LEU A 243 6.08 0.02 -16.56
C LEU A 243 4.68 -0.45 -16.15
N TYR A 244 3.71 0.46 -16.11
CA TYR A 244 2.33 0.17 -15.71
C TYR A 244 1.40 0.51 -16.88
N PRO A 245 0.74 -0.48 -17.51
CA PRO A 245 -0.10 -0.24 -18.69
C PRO A 245 -1.41 0.50 -18.35
N ALA A 246 -2.06 0.15 -17.24
CA ALA A 246 -3.40 0.65 -16.89
C ALA A 246 -3.55 2.17 -16.86
N PRO A 247 -2.62 2.97 -16.26
CA PRO A 247 -2.71 4.43 -16.31
C PRO A 247 -2.78 5.01 -17.73
N LEU A 248 -2.07 4.43 -18.70
CA LEU A 248 -2.11 4.89 -20.09
C LEU A 248 -3.43 4.47 -20.76
N GLU A 249 -3.87 3.23 -20.51
CA GLU A 249 -5.15 2.71 -21.01
C GLU A 249 -6.34 3.53 -20.49
N ILE A 250 -6.30 4.01 -19.24
CA ILE A 250 -7.31 4.92 -18.66
C ILE A 250 -7.35 6.24 -19.44
N ILE A 251 -6.20 6.85 -19.74
CA ILE A 251 -6.16 8.11 -20.51
C ILE A 251 -6.73 7.90 -21.91
N ASP A 252 -6.32 6.82 -22.58
CA ASP A 252 -6.76 6.49 -23.92
C ASP A 252 -8.26 6.17 -23.99
N SER A 253 -8.79 5.49 -22.98
CA SER A 253 -10.22 5.21 -22.79
C SER A 253 -11.05 6.50 -22.74
N VAL A 254 -10.65 7.42 -21.86
CA VAL A 254 -11.34 8.71 -21.68
C VAL A 254 -11.25 9.53 -22.97
N GLU A 255 -10.07 9.62 -23.58
CA GLU A 255 -9.88 10.38 -24.82
C GLU A 255 -10.72 9.80 -25.97
N PHE A 256 -10.77 8.48 -26.11
CA PHE A 256 -11.57 7.82 -27.13
C PHE A 256 -13.06 8.10 -26.94
N GLY A 257 -13.58 7.98 -25.72
CA GLY A 257 -14.98 8.27 -25.42
C GLY A 257 -15.38 9.73 -25.66
N TYR A 258 -14.47 10.69 -25.44
CA TYR A 258 -14.72 12.10 -25.80
C TYR A 258 -14.72 12.35 -27.32
N LYS A 259 -14.03 11.52 -28.11
CA LYS A 259 -13.99 11.61 -29.59
C LYS A 259 -15.15 10.88 -30.27
N LYS A 260 -15.57 9.73 -29.75
CA LYS A 260 -16.53 8.82 -30.39
C LYS A 260 -17.89 8.72 -29.70
N GLY A 261 -18.05 9.32 -28.52
CA GLY A 261 -19.26 9.25 -27.72
C GLY A 261 -19.19 8.23 -26.58
N LEU A 262 -20.14 8.32 -25.65
CA LEU A 262 -20.14 7.53 -24.41
C LEU A 262 -20.27 6.02 -24.69
N GLY A 263 -21.27 5.60 -25.47
CA GLY A 263 -21.49 4.17 -25.77
C GLY A 263 -20.29 3.51 -26.45
N LYS A 264 -19.72 4.17 -27.48
CA LYS A 264 -18.48 3.70 -28.12
C LYS A 264 -17.28 3.69 -27.18
N GLY A 265 -17.21 4.63 -26.24
CA GLY A 265 -16.23 4.61 -25.15
C GLY A 265 -16.33 3.34 -24.31
N ILE A 266 -17.53 3.03 -23.82
CA ILE A 266 -17.78 1.82 -23.01
C ILE A 266 -17.47 0.55 -23.79
N GLU A 267 -17.91 0.43 -25.06
CA GLU A 267 -17.58 -0.71 -25.93
C GLU A 267 -16.06 -0.92 -26.01
N ARG A 268 -15.28 0.15 -26.16
CA ARG A 268 -13.82 0.07 -26.23
C ARG A 268 -13.18 -0.23 -24.88
N ASP A 269 -13.81 0.17 -23.78
CA ASP A 269 -13.32 -0.10 -22.43
C ASP A 269 -13.38 -1.58 -22.07
N ILE A 270 -14.37 -2.30 -22.58
CA ILE A 270 -14.47 -3.76 -22.45
C ILE A 270 -13.22 -4.44 -23.03
N GLU A 271 -12.81 -4.08 -24.24
CA GLU A 271 -11.63 -4.66 -24.90
C GLU A 271 -10.34 -4.35 -24.13
N ARG A 272 -10.19 -3.11 -23.63
CA ARG A 272 -9.03 -2.70 -22.84
C ARG A 272 -9.00 -3.42 -21.49
N PHE A 273 -10.15 -3.59 -20.85
CA PHE A 273 -10.28 -4.29 -19.58
C PHE A 273 -9.85 -5.76 -19.72
N VAL A 274 -10.35 -6.47 -20.75
CA VAL A 274 -9.94 -7.86 -21.04
C VAL A 274 -8.43 -7.98 -21.19
N ARG A 275 -7.81 -7.10 -21.99
CA ARG A 275 -6.36 -7.08 -22.18
C ARG A 275 -5.60 -6.84 -20.86
N LEU A 276 -6.08 -5.92 -20.02
CA LEU A 276 -5.44 -5.61 -18.75
C LEU A 276 -5.54 -6.78 -17.76
N VAL A 277 -6.72 -7.40 -17.60
CA VAL A 277 -6.90 -8.57 -16.72
C VAL A 277 -5.94 -9.71 -17.08
N MET A 278 -5.69 -9.91 -18.37
CA MET A 278 -4.78 -10.95 -18.86
C MET A 278 -3.29 -10.64 -18.63
N SER A 279 -2.94 -9.37 -18.40
CA SER A 279 -1.55 -8.92 -18.23
C SER A 279 -0.88 -9.48 -16.97
N SER A 280 0.44 -9.65 -17.03
CA SER A 280 1.25 -10.12 -15.89
C SER A 280 1.25 -9.11 -14.73
N GLU A 281 1.17 -7.83 -15.06
CA GLU A 281 1.20 -6.69 -14.17
C GLU A 281 -0.08 -6.64 -13.33
N ALA A 282 -1.25 -6.74 -13.98
CA ALA A 282 -2.52 -6.78 -13.26
C ALA A 282 -2.62 -8.01 -12.36
N LYS A 283 -2.22 -9.19 -12.86
CA LYS A 283 -2.17 -10.42 -12.04
C LYS A 283 -1.27 -10.22 -10.82
N SER A 284 -0.09 -9.63 -10.98
CA SER A 284 0.82 -9.35 -9.86
C SER A 284 0.20 -8.40 -8.83
N LEU A 285 -0.41 -7.31 -9.29
CA LEU A 285 -1.05 -6.31 -8.42
C LEU A 285 -2.28 -6.85 -7.69
N MET A 286 -3.14 -7.64 -8.36
CA MET A 286 -4.27 -8.33 -7.72
C MET A 286 -3.79 -9.32 -6.65
N ASN A 287 -2.72 -10.06 -6.92
CA ASN A 287 -2.14 -10.98 -5.93
C ASN A 287 -1.53 -10.25 -4.73
N ILE A 288 -0.91 -9.09 -4.93
CA ILE A 288 -0.47 -8.23 -3.82
C ILE A 288 -1.67 -7.77 -2.99
N PHE A 289 -2.77 -7.36 -3.62
CA PHE A 289 -3.99 -6.99 -2.92
C PHE A 289 -4.52 -8.13 -2.03
N PHE A 290 -4.53 -9.37 -2.51
CA PHE A 290 -4.90 -10.54 -1.70
C PHE A 290 -3.89 -10.82 -0.59
N GLY A 291 -2.59 -10.69 -0.88
CA GLY A 291 -1.53 -10.82 0.12
C GLY A 291 -1.74 -9.85 1.28
N ILE A 292 -1.98 -8.56 0.99
CA ILE A 292 -2.28 -7.53 1.99
C ILE A 292 -3.56 -7.87 2.77
N THR A 293 -4.63 -8.25 2.07
CA THR A 293 -5.93 -8.54 2.71
C THR A 293 -5.82 -9.74 3.67
N ASN A 294 -5.06 -10.76 3.29
CA ASN A 294 -4.83 -11.93 4.13
C ASN A 294 -3.92 -11.63 5.33
N LEU A 295 -2.88 -10.83 5.16
CA LEU A 295 -1.96 -10.43 6.24
C LEU A 295 -2.54 -9.38 7.19
N LYS A 296 -3.73 -8.86 6.91
CA LYS A 296 -4.55 -8.07 7.85
C LYS A 296 -5.44 -8.94 8.74
N LYS A 297 -5.33 -10.26 8.67
CA LYS A 297 -6.04 -11.19 9.55
C LYS A 297 -5.04 -11.82 10.51
N ASN A 298 -5.44 -11.98 11.76
CA ASN A 298 -4.65 -12.68 12.77
C ASN A 298 -5.11 -14.15 12.87
N PRO A 299 -4.38 -15.12 12.29
CA PRO A 299 -4.75 -16.54 12.39
C PRO A 299 -4.59 -17.08 13.83
N TYR A 300 -3.91 -16.35 14.71
CA TYR A 300 -3.66 -16.76 16.09
C TYR A 300 -4.48 -15.94 17.10
N LYS A 301 -5.56 -15.29 16.65
CA LYS A 301 -6.37 -14.36 17.46
C LYS A 301 -6.83 -14.95 18.80
N SER A 302 -7.14 -16.24 18.86
CA SER A 302 -7.55 -16.91 20.11
C SER A 302 -6.49 -16.92 21.22
N LYS A 303 -5.21 -16.70 20.87
CA LYS A 303 -4.09 -16.59 21.82
C LYS A 303 -3.70 -15.13 22.09
N ALA A 304 -4.23 -14.17 21.32
CA ALA A 304 -3.90 -12.76 21.48
C ALA A 304 -4.57 -12.22 22.75
N ARG A 305 -3.83 -11.39 23.50
CA ARG A 305 -4.36 -10.61 24.62
C ARG A 305 -4.65 -9.18 24.17
N ASP A 306 -5.61 -8.53 24.79
CA ASP A 306 -5.89 -7.13 24.50
C ASP A 306 -4.75 -6.23 24.98
N VAL A 307 -4.40 -5.25 24.16
CA VAL A 307 -3.44 -4.19 24.49
C VAL A 307 -4.22 -2.89 24.68
N LYS A 308 -4.32 -2.42 25.93
CA LYS A 308 -4.98 -1.17 26.30
C LYS A 308 -3.97 -0.11 26.71
N LYS A 309 -2.94 -0.50 27.46
CA LYS A 309 -1.86 0.38 27.90
C LYS A 309 -0.55 -0.06 27.29
N MET A 310 0.09 0.85 26.56
CA MET A 310 1.40 0.62 25.97
C MET A 310 2.42 1.68 26.43
N ALA A 311 3.70 1.35 26.33
CA ALA A 311 4.79 2.33 26.44
C ALA A 311 5.64 2.31 25.17
N VAL A 312 6.10 3.49 24.75
CA VAL A 312 7.09 3.66 23.69
C VAL A 312 8.34 4.26 24.31
N LEU A 313 9.47 3.59 24.16
CA LEU A 313 10.76 4.05 24.70
C LEU A 313 11.57 4.73 23.59
N GLY A 314 11.86 6.02 23.77
CA GLY A 314 12.42 6.90 22.77
C GLY A 314 11.33 7.66 22.04
N ALA A 315 11.30 8.98 22.17
CA ALA A 315 10.31 9.88 21.59
C ALA A 315 10.78 10.53 20.27
N GLY A 316 11.82 9.97 19.65
CA GLY A 316 12.32 10.38 18.34
C GLY A 316 11.36 10.07 17.18
N LEU A 317 11.89 10.07 15.94
CA LEU A 317 11.11 9.88 14.73
C LEU A 317 10.31 8.56 14.73
N MET A 318 10.95 7.45 15.10
CA MET A 318 10.30 6.14 15.11
C MET A 318 9.29 6.05 16.25
N GLY A 319 9.66 6.43 17.47
CA GLY A 319 8.77 6.33 18.62
C GLY A 319 7.53 7.21 18.53
N SER A 320 7.67 8.48 18.10
CA SER A 320 6.51 9.34 17.81
C SER A 320 5.63 8.76 16.71
N GLY A 321 6.23 8.15 15.69
CA GLY A 321 5.50 7.45 14.63
C GLY A 321 4.71 6.23 15.14
N ILE A 322 5.32 5.40 15.99
CA ILE A 322 4.70 4.23 16.63
C ILE A 322 3.55 4.66 17.55
N ALA A 323 3.77 5.70 18.36
CA ALA A 323 2.73 6.26 19.21
C ALA A 323 1.56 6.81 18.39
N SER A 324 1.84 7.52 17.30
CA SER A 324 0.82 8.09 16.40
C SER A 324 -0.13 7.02 15.86
N VAL A 325 0.39 5.91 15.33
CA VAL A 325 -0.45 4.81 14.80
C VAL A 325 -1.17 4.03 15.89
N SER A 326 -0.77 4.19 17.15
CA SER A 326 -1.37 3.48 18.30
C SER A 326 -2.48 4.26 18.99
N THR A 327 -2.64 5.57 18.71
CA THR A 327 -3.68 6.42 19.34
C THR A 327 -5.12 5.95 19.08
N GLN A 328 -5.34 5.22 17.98
CA GLN A 328 -6.65 4.62 17.65
C GLN A 328 -6.86 3.24 18.29
N VAL A 329 -5.81 2.65 18.86
CA VAL A 329 -5.79 1.25 19.30
C VAL A 329 -5.77 1.15 20.82
N CYS A 330 -4.90 1.93 21.46
CA CYS A 330 -4.65 1.91 22.89
C CYS A 330 -5.46 3.01 23.60
N ASP A 331 -5.71 2.82 24.89
CA ASP A 331 -6.35 3.79 25.78
C ASP A 331 -5.33 4.69 26.47
N THR A 332 -4.11 4.20 26.67
CA THR A 332 -3.00 4.95 27.25
C THR A 332 -1.68 4.60 26.57
N ILE A 333 -0.91 5.62 26.21
CA ILE A 333 0.40 5.48 25.57
C ILE A 333 1.41 6.29 26.37
N LEU A 334 2.28 5.59 27.10
CA LEU A 334 3.39 6.23 27.79
C LEU A 334 4.49 6.58 26.79
N MET A 335 4.82 7.86 26.69
CA MET A 335 5.90 8.38 25.86
C MET A 335 7.13 8.59 26.74
N LYS A 336 8.02 7.60 26.82
CA LYS A 336 9.19 7.65 27.69
C LYS A 336 10.43 8.11 26.93
N ASP A 337 11.11 9.13 27.42
CA ASP A 337 12.45 9.52 26.92
C ASP A 337 13.40 9.82 28.10
N MET A 338 14.57 10.39 27.85
CA MET A 338 15.56 10.76 28.87
C MET A 338 15.11 11.94 29.74
N ASN A 339 14.26 12.80 29.21
CA ASN A 339 13.66 13.93 29.92
C ASN A 339 12.28 14.25 29.34
N LEU A 340 11.46 14.95 30.11
CA LEU A 340 10.10 15.31 29.71
C LEU A 340 10.05 16.19 28.46
N ASP A 341 11.06 17.04 28.22
CA ASP A 341 11.12 17.86 27.00
C ASP A 341 11.25 17.02 25.73
N ALA A 342 12.05 15.95 25.77
CA ALA A 342 12.19 15.01 24.66
C ALA A 342 10.88 14.24 24.41
N ALA A 343 10.23 13.77 25.47
CA ALA A 343 8.90 13.16 25.40
C ALA A 343 7.86 14.12 24.80
N ALA A 344 7.84 15.38 25.26
CA ALA A 344 6.94 16.42 24.78
C ALA A 344 7.18 16.76 23.30
N ARG A 345 8.44 16.79 22.83
CA ARG A 345 8.74 16.95 21.40
C ARG A 345 8.14 15.83 20.56
N GLY A 346 8.28 14.58 20.99
CA GLY A 346 7.66 13.44 20.32
C GLY A 346 6.13 13.54 20.27
N MET A 347 5.49 13.95 21.37
CA MET A 347 4.05 14.20 21.42
C MET A 347 3.61 15.32 20.47
N SER A 348 4.39 16.39 20.33
CA SER A 348 4.12 17.48 19.38
C SER A 348 4.11 16.97 17.92
N GLU A 349 5.02 16.05 17.57
CA GLU A 349 4.99 15.42 16.24
C GLU A 349 3.74 14.57 16.02
N VAL A 350 3.28 13.83 17.05
CA VAL A 350 2.00 13.11 16.99
C VAL A 350 0.83 14.07 16.76
N TRP A 351 0.79 15.20 17.49
CA TRP A 351 -0.25 16.21 17.33
C TRP A 351 -0.30 16.79 15.92
N LYS A 352 0.85 17.11 15.31
CA LYS A 352 0.91 17.60 13.92
C LYS A 352 0.25 16.61 12.95
N GLY A 353 0.47 15.31 13.15
CA GLY A 353 -0.19 14.24 12.39
C GLY A 353 -1.70 14.24 12.55
N ILE A 354 -2.19 14.27 13.80
CA ILE A 354 -3.62 14.31 14.14
C ILE A 354 -4.28 15.58 13.56
N ALA A 355 -3.67 16.75 13.75
CA ALA A 355 -4.20 18.01 13.22
C ALA A 355 -4.33 18.00 11.69
N SER A 356 -3.39 17.35 10.99
CA SER A 356 -3.47 17.15 9.54
C SER A 356 -4.65 16.24 9.15
N GLN A 357 -4.88 15.16 9.90
CA GLN A 357 -6.03 14.28 9.70
C GLN A 357 -7.35 15.01 9.93
N VAL A 358 -7.46 15.83 10.98
CA VAL A 358 -8.63 16.67 11.26
C VAL A 358 -8.88 17.67 10.13
N LYS A 359 -7.82 18.37 9.67
CA LYS A 359 -7.92 19.31 8.54
C LYS A 359 -8.39 18.63 7.25
N SER A 360 -7.99 17.37 7.03
CA SER A 360 -8.41 16.58 5.87
C SER A 360 -9.81 15.96 5.99
N GLY A 361 -10.43 16.05 7.18
CA GLY A 361 -11.71 15.39 7.51
C GLY A 361 -11.61 13.88 7.72
N ALA A 362 -10.40 13.35 7.90
CA ALA A 362 -10.18 11.92 8.21
C ALA A 362 -10.60 11.58 9.65
N VAL A 363 -10.46 12.54 10.55
CA VAL A 363 -10.76 12.44 11.98
C VAL A 363 -11.60 13.66 12.34
N ARG A 364 -12.60 13.52 13.21
CA ARG A 364 -13.36 14.70 13.70
C ARG A 364 -12.52 15.43 14.74
N LYS A 365 -12.78 16.72 14.94
CA LYS A 365 -11.99 17.53 15.89
C LYS A 365 -11.93 16.91 17.29
N PHE A 366 -13.09 16.56 17.85
CA PHE A 366 -13.21 15.94 19.16
C PHE A 366 -12.44 14.60 19.24
N ASP A 367 -12.59 13.75 18.23
CA ASP A 367 -11.85 12.47 18.17
C ASP A 367 -10.33 12.70 18.16
N GLY A 368 -9.86 13.76 17.49
CA GLY A 368 -8.46 14.16 17.48
C GLY A 368 -7.95 14.59 18.86
N ASP A 369 -8.75 15.35 19.61
CA ASP A 369 -8.42 15.76 20.98
C ASP A 369 -8.35 14.53 21.91
N VAL A 370 -9.29 13.58 21.76
CA VAL A 370 -9.28 12.29 22.47
C VAL A 370 -8.04 11.48 22.13
N MET A 371 -7.69 11.35 20.85
CA MET A 371 -6.48 10.64 20.40
C MET A 371 -5.22 11.20 21.04
N TYR A 372 -5.11 12.53 21.14
CA TYR A 372 -3.96 13.21 21.75
C TYR A 372 -3.94 13.04 23.27
N GLY A 373 -5.10 13.11 23.94
CA GLY A 373 -5.24 12.96 25.40
C GLY A 373 -4.83 11.58 25.94
N LYS A 374 -4.65 10.58 25.07
CA LYS A 374 -4.13 9.25 25.43
C LYS A 374 -2.62 9.21 25.65
N LEU A 375 -1.89 10.23 25.19
CA LEU A 375 -0.43 10.31 25.30
C LEU A 375 -0.03 10.84 26.68
N VAL A 376 0.88 10.14 27.36
CA VAL A 376 1.37 10.51 28.69
C VAL A 376 2.90 10.62 28.66
N PRO A 377 3.49 11.82 28.81
CA PRO A 377 4.94 11.96 28.81
C PRO A 377 5.54 11.38 30.09
N CYS A 378 6.67 10.68 29.97
CA CYS A 378 7.42 10.09 31.07
C CYS A 378 8.93 10.28 30.82
N ASP A 379 9.70 10.44 31.88
CA ASP A 379 11.17 10.40 31.87
C ASP A 379 11.73 9.25 32.74
N ASP A 380 10.87 8.64 33.57
CA ASP A 380 11.17 7.46 34.39
C ASP A 380 10.24 6.26 34.08
N TYR A 381 10.38 5.18 34.85
CA TYR A 381 9.59 3.95 34.73
C TYR A 381 8.47 3.82 35.78
N SER A 382 8.20 4.85 36.60
CA SER A 382 7.25 4.80 37.72
C SER A 382 5.82 4.41 37.31
N ARG A 383 5.45 4.71 36.06
CA ARG A 383 4.11 4.48 35.50
C ARG A 383 3.97 3.14 34.76
N PHE A 384 4.98 2.27 34.76
CA PHE A 384 5.03 1.09 33.90
C PHE A 384 4.18 -0.10 34.39
N ARG A 385 3.74 -0.12 35.65
CA ARG A 385 2.77 -1.12 36.13
C ARG A 385 1.47 -1.09 35.31
N GLY A 386 0.90 -2.26 35.03
CA GLY A 386 -0.27 -2.45 34.19
C GLY A 386 -0.03 -2.19 32.70
N THR A 387 1.22 -2.08 32.24
CA THR A 387 1.53 -1.93 30.82
C THR A 387 1.51 -3.29 30.13
N ASP A 388 0.69 -3.44 29.10
CA ASP A 388 0.54 -4.69 28.37
C ASP A 388 1.76 -4.96 27.45
N ILE A 389 2.25 -3.90 26.81
CA ILE A 389 3.40 -3.97 25.89
C ILE A 389 4.27 -2.72 25.97
N VAL A 390 5.58 -2.92 25.92
CA VAL A 390 6.60 -1.89 25.77
C VAL A 390 7.27 -2.04 24.42
N ILE A 391 7.27 -0.99 23.60
CA ILE A 391 7.98 -0.95 22.32
C ILE A 391 9.21 -0.06 22.45
N GLU A 392 10.39 -0.66 22.34
CA GLU A 392 11.68 0.01 22.39
C GLU A 392 12.08 0.54 21.02
N ALA A 393 12.33 1.85 20.92
CA ALA A 393 12.70 2.57 19.70
C ALA A 393 13.86 3.56 19.95
N VAL A 394 14.89 3.10 20.67
CA VAL A 394 16.14 3.82 20.93
C VAL A 394 17.24 3.44 19.93
N PHE A 395 18.43 4.04 20.10
CA PHE A 395 19.60 3.81 19.25
C PHE A 395 19.98 2.33 19.13
N GLU A 396 20.63 2.00 18.02
CA GLU A 396 21.05 0.63 17.66
C GLU A 396 22.32 0.21 18.42
N ASP A 397 22.21 0.17 19.75
CA ASP A 397 23.28 -0.26 20.66
C ASP A 397 22.79 -1.42 21.53
N LEU A 398 23.50 -2.56 21.45
CA LEU A 398 23.11 -3.78 22.14
C LEU A 398 23.17 -3.64 23.66
N SER A 399 24.15 -2.90 24.19
CA SER A 399 24.31 -2.72 25.64
C SER A 399 23.17 -1.89 26.24
N LEU A 400 22.79 -0.83 25.54
CA LEU A 400 21.67 0.05 25.88
C LEU A 400 20.35 -0.70 25.83
N LYS A 401 20.08 -1.45 24.75
CA LYS A 401 18.84 -2.23 24.61
C LYS A 401 18.69 -3.28 25.71
N ARG A 402 19.77 -3.97 26.09
CA ARG A 402 19.79 -4.92 27.23
C ARG A 402 19.52 -4.24 28.56
N LYS A 403 20.13 -3.08 28.80
CA LYS A 403 19.88 -2.28 30.01
C LYS A 403 18.41 -1.87 30.09
N ILE A 404 17.85 -1.35 29.00
CA ILE A 404 16.45 -0.94 28.92
C ILE A 404 15.51 -2.13 29.16
N LEU A 405 15.77 -3.29 28.56
CA LEU A 405 15.00 -4.50 28.80
C LEU A 405 15.00 -4.86 30.30
N LYS A 406 16.17 -4.80 30.96
CA LYS A 406 16.27 -5.04 32.39
C LYS A 406 15.45 -4.04 33.23
N ASP A 407 15.56 -2.74 32.91
CA ASP A 407 14.80 -1.69 33.60
C ASP A 407 13.28 -1.92 33.47
N VAL A 408 12.82 -2.31 32.27
CA VAL A 408 11.42 -2.67 32.02
C VAL A 408 11.01 -3.91 32.81
N GLU A 409 11.88 -4.93 32.90
CA GLU A 409 11.59 -6.12 33.72
C GLU A 409 11.50 -5.82 35.22
N GLU A 410 12.10 -4.75 35.70
CA GLU A 410 12.03 -4.33 37.10
C GLU A 410 10.77 -3.48 37.38
N ALA A 411 10.33 -2.68 36.42
CA ALA A 411 9.23 -1.73 36.61
C ALA A 411 7.85 -2.22 36.14
N ALA A 412 7.79 -3.12 35.16
CA ALA A 412 6.55 -3.61 34.55
C ALA A 412 6.12 -4.99 35.09
N ASP A 413 4.89 -5.39 34.80
CA ASP A 413 4.29 -6.62 35.31
C ASP A 413 4.92 -7.88 34.68
N ARG A 414 4.70 -9.03 35.32
CA ARG A 414 5.28 -10.32 34.90
C ARG A 414 4.95 -10.69 33.45
N ASP A 415 3.76 -10.32 33.00
CA ASP A 415 3.23 -10.64 31.69
C ASP A 415 3.40 -9.51 30.65
N THR A 416 4.11 -8.43 30.98
CA THR A 416 4.37 -7.37 30.00
C THR A 416 5.23 -7.89 28.84
N ILE A 417 4.80 -7.61 27.61
CA ILE A 417 5.57 -7.90 26.39
C ILE A 417 6.65 -6.82 26.22
N PHE A 418 7.88 -7.23 25.91
CA PHE A 418 8.92 -6.32 25.45
C PHE A 418 9.16 -6.53 23.96
N ALA A 419 8.92 -5.50 23.17
CA ALA A 419 9.12 -5.50 21.72
C ALA A 419 10.25 -4.54 21.34
N SER A 420 11.26 -5.00 20.61
CA SER A 420 12.31 -4.10 20.07
C SER A 420 12.03 -3.73 18.61
N ASN A 421 12.15 -2.44 18.27
CA ASN A 421 12.09 -1.89 16.91
C ASN A 421 13.47 -1.84 16.23
N THR A 422 14.40 -2.73 16.62
CA THR A 422 15.70 -2.89 15.94
C THR A 422 15.52 -3.32 14.47
N SER A 423 16.47 -2.98 13.61
CA SER A 423 16.46 -3.32 12.18
C SER A 423 17.51 -4.38 11.80
N ALA A 424 18.53 -4.59 12.63
CA ALA A 424 19.62 -5.52 12.35
C ALA A 424 19.97 -6.47 13.50
N LEU A 425 19.91 -5.98 14.76
CA LEU A 425 20.35 -6.76 15.91
C LEU A 425 19.40 -7.95 16.15
N PRO A 426 19.90 -9.18 16.25
CA PRO A 426 19.08 -10.33 16.58
C PRO A 426 18.34 -10.15 17.91
N ILE A 427 17.05 -10.48 17.95
CA ILE A 427 16.23 -10.38 19.15
C ILE A 427 16.76 -11.30 20.25
N THR A 428 17.32 -12.46 19.88
CA THR A 428 18.00 -13.39 20.78
C THR A 428 19.20 -12.73 21.47
N SER A 429 19.94 -11.88 20.75
CA SER A 429 21.06 -11.11 21.33
C SER A 429 20.55 -10.09 22.35
N ILE A 430 19.44 -9.40 22.07
CA ILE A 430 18.82 -8.45 23.00
C ILE A 430 18.26 -9.18 24.23
N ALA A 431 17.60 -10.31 24.04
CA ALA A 431 16.99 -11.12 25.11
C ALA A 431 18.01 -11.87 25.99
N LYS A 432 19.29 -11.88 25.62
CA LYS A 432 20.32 -12.63 26.35
C LYS A 432 20.43 -12.11 27.79
N GLY A 433 20.14 -13.00 28.76
CA GLY A 433 20.25 -12.71 30.19
C GLY A 433 19.01 -12.05 30.82
N CYS A 434 17.93 -11.82 30.05
CA CYS A 434 16.67 -11.34 30.64
C CYS A 434 15.97 -12.46 31.43
N ARG A 435 15.11 -12.05 32.39
CA ARG A 435 14.37 -12.97 33.26
C ARG A 435 13.24 -13.70 32.52
N ARG A 436 12.67 -13.07 31.49
CA ARG A 436 11.46 -13.54 30.79
C ARG A 436 11.62 -13.50 29.26
N PRO A 437 12.55 -14.27 28.68
CA PRO A 437 12.79 -14.28 27.23
C PRO A 437 11.55 -14.67 26.41
N GLN A 438 10.62 -15.40 27.00
CA GLN A 438 9.35 -15.76 26.37
C GLN A 438 8.42 -14.57 26.10
N ASN A 439 8.63 -13.44 26.77
CA ASN A 439 7.89 -12.19 26.55
C ASN A 439 8.58 -11.24 25.58
N VAL A 440 9.77 -11.59 25.07
CA VAL A 440 10.57 -10.74 24.19
C VAL A 440 10.27 -11.07 22.73
N ILE A 441 10.04 -10.03 21.94
CA ILE A 441 9.75 -10.14 20.51
C ILE A 441 10.38 -8.95 19.74
N GLY A 442 10.58 -9.08 18.44
CA GLY A 442 10.86 -7.93 17.57
C GLY A 442 9.58 -7.40 16.93
N MET A 443 9.46 -6.08 16.85
CA MET A 443 8.43 -5.38 16.08
C MET A 443 9.12 -4.30 15.25
N HIS A 444 9.68 -4.71 14.11
CA HIS A 444 10.44 -3.85 13.21
C HIS A 444 9.48 -3.04 12.31
N TYR A 445 9.28 -1.79 12.68
CA TYR A 445 8.53 -0.79 11.91
C TYR A 445 9.42 -0.12 10.88
N PHE A 446 8.83 0.24 9.74
CA PHE A 446 9.52 0.92 8.65
C PHE A 446 9.31 2.44 8.72
N SER A 447 10.37 3.20 8.48
CA SER A 447 10.32 4.67 8.53
C SER A 447 9.86 5.28 7.20
N PRO A 448 9.00 6.32 7.20
CA PRO A 448 8.28 6.88 8.35
C PRO A 448 7.08 6.01 8.78
N VAL A 449 6.96 5.73 10.07
CA VAL A 449 5.99 4.76 10.60
C VAL A 449 4.55 5.03 10.17
N PRO A 450 3.97 6.25 10.23
CA PRO A 450 2.57 6.45 9.82
C PRO A 450 2.29 6.21 8.32
N ARG A 451 3.33 6.18 7.47
CA ARG A 451 3.20 6.02 6.02
C ARG A 451 3.53 4.63 5.53
N MET A 452 4.49 3.95 6.18
CA MET A 452 4.92 2.63 5.74
C MET A 452 3.92 1.57 6.20
N PRO A 453 3.43 0.70 5.29
CA PRO A 453 2.38 -0.26 5.60
C PRO A 453 2.92 -1.52 6.27
N LEU A 454 4.19 -1.89 6.08
CA LEU A 454 4.76 -3.13 6.61
C LEU A 454 5.11 -3.01 8.10
N LEU A 455 4.94 -4.12 8.81
CA LEU A 455 5.53 -4.39 10.12
C LEU A 455 6.08 -5.81 10.10
N GLU A 456 7.37 -5.97 10.42
CA GLU A 456 8.02 -7.28 10.53
C GLU A 456 8.03 -7.71 11.99
N ILE A 457 7.34 -8.82 12.30
CA ILE A 457 7.24 -9.40 13.64
C ILE A 457 8.28 -10.52 13.76
N ILE A 458 9.27 -10.33 14.61
CA ILE A 458 10.41 -11.25 14.73
C ILE A 458 10.25 -12.11 15.98
N LYS A 459 10.14 -13.43 15.81
CA LYS A 459 10.07 -14.36 16.93
C LYS A 459 11.39 -15.12 17.11
N THR A 460 11.79 -15.28 18.36
CA THR A 460 12.87 -16.20 18.75
C THR A 460 12.28 -17.59 19.03
N ASP A 461 13.13 -18.59 19.24
CA ASP A 461 12.69 -19.92 19.67
C ASP A 461 12.05 -19.92 21.07
N LYS A 462 12.33 -18.90 21.88
CA LYS A 462 11.76 -18.76 23.24
C LYS A 462 10.47 -17.95 23.27
N THR A 463 10.22 -17.11 22.28
CA THR A 463 9.06 -16.19 22.25
C THR A 463 7.76 -17.01 22.32
N ALA A 464 6.93 -16.72 23.33
CA ALA A 464 5.69 -17.46 23.54
C ALA A 464 4.67 -17.18 22.43
N ALA A 465 3.85 -18.18 22.09
CA ALA A 465 2.86 -18.06 21.03
C ALA A 465 1.83 -16.94 21.26
N TRP A 466 1.44 -16.69 22.52
CA TRP A 466 0.50 -15.62 22.87
C TRP A 466 1.13 -14.23 22.67
N VAL A 467 2.45 -14.09 22.84
CA VAL A 467 3.18 -12.83 22.58
C VAL A 467 3.20 -12.54 21.09
N THR A 468 3.53 -13.52 20.25
CA THR A 468 3.48 -13.36 18.79
C THR A 468 2.06 -13.03 18.32
N ALA A 469 1.04 -13.72 18.85
CA ALA A 469 -0.36 -13.46 18.52
C ALA A 469 -0.79 -12.03 18.91
N THR A 470 -0.35 -11.54 20.08
CA THR A 470 -0.67 -10.21 20.60
C THR A 470 0.02 -9.11 19.79
N ALA A 471 1.32 -9.27 19.48
CA ALA A 471 2.06 -8.33 18.66
C ALA A 471 1.49 -8.24 17.22
N LEU A 472 1.08 -9.37 16.66
CA LEU A 472 0.41 -9.43 15.36
C LEU A 472 -0.94 -8.68 15.40
N GLU A 473 -1.77 -8.92 16.42
CA GLU A 473 -3.05 -8.22 16.59
C GLU A 473 -2.86 -6.71 16.71
N LEU A 474 -1.90 -6.28 17.54
CA LEU A 474 -1.57 -4.87 17.73
C LEU A 474 -1.15 -4.22 16.40
N GLY A 475 -0.24 -4.85 15.66
CA GLY A 475 0.22 -4.38 14.35
C GLY A 475 -0.93 -4.24 13.35
N ILE A 476 -1.81 -5.24 13.25
CA ILE A 476 -2.99 -5.20 12.38
C ILE A 476 -3.93 -4.07 12.79
N ARG A 477 -4.20 -3.90 14.09
CA ARG A 477 -5.07 -2.83 14.61
C ARG A 477 -4.47 -1.43 14.40
N GLN A 478 -3.15 -1.30 14.39
CA GLN A 478 -2.43 -0.07 13.99
C GLN A 478 -2.52 0.21 12.47
N GLY A 479 -3.19 -0.66 11.70
CA GLY A 479 -3.34 -0.56 10.25
C GLY A 479 -2.12 -1.07 9.46
N LYS A 480 -1.24 -1.85 10.10
CA LYS A 480 -0.09 -2.48 9.44
C LYS A 480 -0.46 -3.77 8.74
N THR A 481 0.32 -4.10 7.72
CA THR A 481 0.38 -5.41 7.11
C THR A 481 1.56 -6.12 7.74
N CYS A 482 1.30 -7.22 8.46
CA CYS A 482 2.30 -7.83 9.30
C CYS A 482 2.82 -9.13 8.68
N ILE A 483 4.14 -9.32 8.66
CA ILE A 483 4.76 -10.60 8.35
C ILE A 483 5.42 -11.15 9.62
N ILE A 484 5.40 -12.47 9.81
CA ILE A 484 6.13 -13.12 10.90
C ILE A 484 7.39 -13.74 10.32
N VAL A 485 8.52 -13.46 10.95
CA VAL A 485 9.82 -13.99 10.58
C VAL A 485 10.50 -14.58 11.81
N ARG A 486 11.39 -15.56 11.58
CA ARG A 486 12.28 -16.04 12.64
C ARG A 486 13.43 -15.06 12.83
N ASP A 487 13.95 -15.06 14.05
CA ASP A 487 15.13 -14.29 14.40
C ASP A 487 16.37 -14.74 13.63
N GLY A 488 17.20 -13.76 13.30
CA GLY A 488 18.43 -13.93 12.54
C GLY A 488 19.02 -12.57 12.19
N PRO A 489 20.34 -12.48 11.91
CA PRO A 489 20.97 -11.20 11.54
C PRO A 489 20.28 -10.54 10.34
N GLY A 490 19.76 -9.33 10.55
CA GLY A 490 18.99 -8.59 9.54
C GLY A 490 17.60 -9.16 9.20
N PHE A 491 17.11 -10.14 9.96
CA PHE A 491 15.78 -10.75 9.80
C PHE A 491 15.52 -11.23 8.36
N TYR A 492 14.37 -10.89 7.78
CA TYR A 492 14.13 -11.09 6.34
C TYR A 492 14.45 -9.83 5.56
N THR A 493 13.86 -8.68 5.92
CA THR A 493 13.87 -7.49 5.06
C THR A 493 15.25 -6.86 4.92
N THR A 494 15.93 -6.58 6.03
CA THR A 494 17.29 -6.00 6.02
C THR A 494 18.28 -6.97 5.36
N ARG A 495 18.14 -8.27 5.64
CA ARG A 495 18.97 -9.33 5.07
C ARG A 495 18.91 -9.35 3.54
N ILE A 496 17.73 -9.32 2.92
CA ILE A 496 17.63 -9.36 1.45
C ILE A 496 18.00 -8.02 0.79
N LEU A 497 17.95 -6.90 1.53
CA LEU A 497 18.35 -5.58 1.02
C LEU A 497 19.87 -5.42 0.93
N ALA A 498 20.62 -5.93 1.91
CA ALA A 498 22.07 -5.81 1.98
C ALA A 498 22.79 -6.24 0.67
N PRO A 499 22.57 -7.42 0.10
CA PRO A 499 23.28 -7.86 -1.11
C PRO A 499 22.92 -7.01 -2.35
N LEU A 500 21.72 -6.44 -2.41
CA LEU A 500 21.34 -5.48 -3.46
C LEU A 500 22.18 -4.20 -3.38
N LEU A 501 22.34 -3.64 -2.18
CA LEU A 501 23.14 -2.43 -1.98
C LEU A 501 24.63 -2.69 -2.24
N LEU A 502 25.16 -3.80 -1.74
CA LEU A 502 26.56 -4.18 -1.93
C LEU A 502 26.90 -4.41 -3.41
N GLU A 503 26.04 -5.08 -4.18
CA GLU A 503 26.27 -5.25 -5.62
C GLU A 503 26.13 -3.92 -6.38
N SER A 504 25.21 -3.04 -5.97
CA SER A 504 25.09 -1.70 -6.56
C SER A 504 26.37 -0.88 -6.36
N SER A 505 26.96 -0.94 -5.17
CA SER A 505 28.26 -0.32 -4.87
C SER A 505 29.40 -0.94 -5.67
N ARG A 506 29.33 -2.23 -5.96
CA ARG A 506 30.35 -2.94 -6.75
C ARG A 506 30.32 -2.53 -8.21
N VAL A 507 29.14 -2.37 -8.80
CA VAL A 507 28.98 -1.80 -10.15
C VAL A 507 29.62 -0.40 -10.24
N ILE A 508 29.54 0.40 -9.16
CA ILE A 508 30.22 1.70 -9.09
C ILE A 508 31.74 1.51 -8.99
N SER A 509 32.24 0.61 -8.15
CA SER A 509 33.69 0.29 -8.10
C SER A 509 34.24 -0.23 -9.44
N GLU A 510 33.40 -0.82 -10.29
CA GLU A 510 33.79 -1.30 -11.64
C GLU A 510 33.73 -0.22 -12.73
N GLY A 511 33.46 1.05 -12.37
CA GLY A 511 33.43 2.19 -13.28
C GLY A 511 32.04 2.77 -13.55
N GLY A 512 30.97 2.20 -12.98
CA GLY A 512 29.62 2.75 -13.14
C GLY A 512 29.45 4.11 -12.46
N GLU A 513 28.55 4.95 -12.98
CA GLU A 513 28.16 6.20 -12.34
C GLU A 513 26.97 6.02 -11.39
N ILE A 514 27.01 6.71 -10.25
CA ILE A 514 25.96 6.66 -9.21
C ILE A 514 24.56 6.96 -9.80
N PRO A 515 24.34 8.04 -10.59
CA PRO A 515 23.03 8.31 -11.20
C PRO A 515 22.59 7.26 -12.21
N GLU A 516 23.53 6.65 -12.95
CA GLU A 516 23.20 5.62 -13.95
C GLU A 516 22.72 4.34 -13.28
N VAL A 517 23.39 3.89 -12.22
CA VAL A 517 22.97 2.73 -11.41
C VAL A 517 21.58 2.98 -10.80
N ASP A 518 21.38 4.15 -10.19
CA ASP A 518 20.08 4.53 -9.65
C ASP A 518 18.99 4.55 -10.71
N ARG A 519 19.28 5.10 -11.89
CA ARG A 519 18.34 5.13 -13.01
C ARG A 519 18.05 3.74 -13.56
N ALA A 520 19.04 2.86 -13.65
CA ALA A 520 18.85 1.49 -14.10
C ALA A 520 17.85 0.75 -13.20
N MET A 521 18.00 0.85 -11.87
CA MET A 521 17.08 0.20 -10.92
C MET A 521 15.71 0.87 -10.88
N GLN A 522 15.64 2.18 -11.12
CA GLN A 522 14.37 2.88 -11.30
C GLN A 522 13.61 2.42 -12.56
N LEU A 523 14.32 2.15 -13.66
CA LEU A 523 13.77 1.57 -14.89
C LEU A 523 13.40 0.08 -14.72
N PHE A 524 14.03 -0.62 -13.78
CA PHE A 524 13.60 -1.97 -13.39
C PHE A 524 12.26 -1.94 -12.66
N GLY A 525 11.99 -0.85 -11.92
CA GLY A 525 10.72 -0.56 -11.27
C GLY A 525 10.81 -0.08 -9.83
N TYR A 526 12.01 0.01 -9.25
CA TYR A 526 12.16 0.47 -7.87
C TYR A 526 11.75 1.96 -7.74
N PRO A 527 11.08 2.35 -6.64
CA PRO A 527 10.65 3.73 -6.44
C PRO A 527 11.84 4.69 -6.31
N VAL A 528 12.89 4.23 -5.61
CA VAL A 528 14.13 4.95 -5.34
C VAL A 528 15.30 4.08 -5.79
N GLY A 529 16.37 4.70 -6.31
CA GLY A 529 17.58 3.96 -6.69
C GLY A 529 18.39 3.56 -5.45
N PRO A 530 19.18 2.48 -5.51
CA PRO A 530 19.89 1.93 -4.35
C PRO A 530 20.82 2.93 -3.65
N MET A 531 21.52 3.80 -4.37
CA MET A 531 22.44 4.77 -3.77
C MET A 531 21.69 5.91 -3.09
N THR A 532 20.60 6.37 -3.71
CA THR A 532 19.71 7.33 -3.06
C THR A 532 19.07 6.73 -1.81
N LEU A 533 18.68 5.46 -1.85
CA LEU A 533 18.11 4.76 -0.70
C LEU A 533 19.10 4.72 0.45
N LEU A 534 20.38 4.41 0.18
CA LEU A 534 21.43 4.41 1.19
C LEU A 534 21.60 5.79 1.84
N ASP A 535 21.60 6.88 1.06
CA ASP A 535 21.63 8.24 1.61
C ASP A 535 20.36 8.62 2.40
N GLU A 536 19.19 8.09 2.03
CA GLU A 536 17.92 8.36 2.74
C GLU A 536 17.83 7.64 4.09
N VAL A 537 18.31 6.39 4.16
CA VAL A 537 18.41 5.62 5.40
C VAL A 537 19.50 6.18 6.30
N GLY A 538 20.63 6.56 5.72
CA GLY A 538 21.84 6.99 6.42
C GLY A 538 22.96 5.97 6.26
N ILE A 539 24.14 6.46 5.84
CA ILE A 539 25.30 5.60 5.55
C ILE A 539 25.83 4.93 6.82
N ASP A 540 25.80 5.62 7.96
CA ASP A 540 26.17 5.07 9.27
C ASP A 540 25.31 3.88 9.70
N VAL A 541 24.00 3.98 9.51
CA VAL A 541 23.08 2.85 9.75
C VAL A 541 23.41 1.69 8.81
N GLY A 542 23.69 1.99 7.54
CA GLY A 542 24.11 0.99 6.55
C GLY A 542 25.38 0.24 6.95
N ILE A 543 26.37 0.94 7.51
CA ILE A 543 27.61 0.33 8.03
C ILE A 543 27.28 -0.67 9.14
N HIS A 544 26.53 -0.26 10.16
CA HIS A 544 26.14 -1.15 11.25
C HIS A 544 25.41 -2.40 10.77
N VAL A 545 24.50 -2.24 9.81
CA VAL A 545 23.81 -3.37 9.18
C VAL A 545 24.80 -4.32 8.51
N ILE A 546 25.71 -3.79 7.67
CA ILE A 546 26.70 -4.60 6.93
C ILE A 546 27.58 -5.40 7.90
N GLU A 547 28.03 -4.81 9.00
CA GLU A 547 28.81 -5.50 10.04
C GLU A 547 28.02 -6.67 10.65
N GLU A 548 26.74 -6.46 10.96
CA GLU A 548 25.89 -7.48 11.61
C GLU A 548 25.61 -8.67 10.67
N VAL A 549 25.39 -8.40 9.38
CA VAL A 549 25.11 -9.47 8.40
C VAL A 549 26.37 -10.09 7.78
N ARG A 550 27.54 -9.49 7.98
CA ARG A 550 28.84 -9.95 7.44
C ARG A 550 29.08 -11.44 7.62
N PRO A 551 28.88 -12.05 8.81
CA PRO A 551 29.19 -13.47 9.02
C PRO A 551 28.40 -14.42 8.12
N ILE A 552 27.22 -14.00 7.64
CA ILE A 552 26.38 -14.79 6.72
C ILE A 552 26.81 -14.58 5.26
N PHE A 553 27.32 -13.40 4.92
CA PHE A 553 27.57 -13.00 3.54
C PHE A 553 29.00 -13.25 3.06
N GLU A 554 30.01 -13.06 3.92
CA GLU A 554 31.42 -13.27 3.55
C GLU A 554 31.73 -14.66 3.01
N PRO A 555 31.27 -15.78 3.64
CA PRO A 555 31.51 -17.12 3.12
C PRO A 555 30.93 -17.36 1.71
N ARG A 556 29.96 -16.53 1.30
CA ARG A 556 29.30 -16.59 -0.02
C ARG A 556 29.92 -15.62 -1.02
N GLY A 557 31.02 -14.93 -0.67
CA GLY A 557 31.68 -13.94 -1.52
C GLY A 557 30.91 -12.62 -1.65
N ILE A 558 29.92 -12.37 -0.78
CA ILE A 558 29.15 -11.14 -0.75
C ILE A 558 29.85 -10.20 0.25
N THR A 559 30.75 -9.37 -0.27
CA THR A 559 31.54 -8.44 0.53
C THR A 559 31.29 -7.00 0.14
N SER A 560 31.66 -6.06 1.01
CA SER A 560 31.70 -4.65 0.62
C SER A 560 32.88 -4.40 -0.32
N PRO A 561 32.68 -3.75 -1.47
CA PRO A 561 33.77 -3.35 -2.36
C PRO A 561 34.53 -2.12 -1.85
N VAL A 562 33.97 -1.43 -0.84
CA VAL A 562 34.49 -0.18 -0.28
C VAL A 562 34.39 -0.16 1.23
N ASP A 563 35.26 0.60 1.87
CA ASP A 563 35.11 0.93 3.27
C ASP A 563 34.20 2.15 3.43
N PHE A 564 32.93 1.90 3.78
CA PHE A 564 31.96 2.95 4.01
C PHE A 564 32.24 3.79 5.27
N SER A 565 33.06 3.30 6.22
CA SER A 565 33.40 4.04 7.44
C SER A 565 34.07 5.38 7.12
N VAL A 566 34.88 5.43 6.06
CA VAL A 566 35.53 6.65 5.55
C VAL A 566 34.52 7.75 5.17
N LEU A 567 33.33 7.38 4.67
CA LEU A 567 32.27 8.36 4.40
C LEU A 567 31.70 8.92 5.70
N SER A 568 31.50 8.06 6.70
CA SER A 568 31.02 8.48 8.01
C SER A 568 32.00 9.43 8.70
N ASP A 569 33.30 9.11 8.67
CA ASP A 569 34.36 9.93 9.25
C ASP A 569 34.47 11.32 8.62
N LYS A 570 34.17 11.41 7.31
CA LYS A 570 34.09 12.69 6.57
C LYS A 570 32.77 13.44 6.78
N GLY A 571 31.86 12.92 7.61
CA GLY A 571 30.53 13.48 7.85
C GLY A 571 29.54 13.31 6.69
N PHE A 572 29.83 12.42 5.74
CA PHE A 572 28.98 12.15 4.59
C PHE A 572 27.92 11.12 4.96
N LEU A 573 26.98 11.52 5.82
CA LEU A 573 25.95 10.64 6.39
C LEU A 573 24.65 10.58 5.56
N GLY A 574 24.63 11.15 4.37
CA GLY A 574 23.46 11.15 3.48
C GLY A 574 22.54 12.36 3.68
N ARG A 575 21.23 12.13 3.62
CA ARG A 575 20.23 13.20 3.61
C ARG A 575 20.16 13.97 4.92
N LYS A 576 20.43 13.30 6.05
CA LYS A 576 20.39 13.91 7.39
C LYS A 576 21.51 14.93 7.63
N SER A 577 22.69 14.72 7.05
CA SER A 577 23.82 15.67 7.05
C SER A 577 23.80 16.60 5.84
N LYS A 578 22.79 16.48 4.97
CA LYS A 578 22.68 17.15 3.66
C LYS A 578 23.79 16.80 2.66
N LYS A 579 24.69 15.85 2.96
CA LYS A 579 25.80 15.42 2.10
C LYS A 579 26.09 13.93 2.33
N GLY A 580 26.10 13.15 1.25
CA GLY A 580 26.38 11.71 1.22
C GLY A 580 27.00 11.31 -0.11
N LEU A 581 26.45 10.29 -0.76
CA LEU A 581 26.72 9.98 -2.18
C LEU A 581 26.20 11.09 -3.10
N TYR A 582 25.12 11.76 -2.69
CA TYR A 582 24.59 12.97 -3.32
C TYR A 582 24.78 14.21 -2.44
N ARG A 583 24.62 15.39 -3.05
CA ARG A 583 24.58 16.69 -2.39
C ARG A 583 23.12 17.15 -2.27
N TYR A 584 22.63 17.25 -1.03
CA TYR A 584 21.27 17.71 -0.71
C TYR A 584 21.22 19.18 -0.28
N ASP A 585 22.39 19.78 -0.04
CA ASP A 585 22.61 21.20 0.18
C ASP A 585 22.56 22.03 -1.11
N LEU A 586 22.74 21.38 -2.26
CA LEU A 586 22.72 22.02 -3.58
C LEU A 586 21.37 21.83 -4.30
N PRO A 587 20.93 22.81 -5.10
CA PRO A 587 19.73 22.68 -5.91
C PRO A 587 19.93 21.64 -7.02
N ARG A 588 18.84 20.99 -7.42
CA ARG A 588 18.84 20.07 -8.56
C ARG A 588 19.13 20.82 -9.86
N LYS A 589 20.03 20.30 -10.69
CA LYS A 589 20.32 20.82 -12.03
C LYS A 589 19.60 19.95 -13.07
N LYS A 590 18.79 20.56 -13.95
CA LYS A 590 17.97 19.85 -14.96
C LYS A 590 17.11 18.70 -14.39
N GLY A 591 16.70 18.80 -13.12
CA GLY A 591 15.92 17.78 -12.42
C GLY A 591 16.73 16.64 -11.80
N GLU A 592 18.05 16.62 -12.01
CA GLU A 592 18.97 15.62 -11.47
C GLU A 592 19.56 16.06 -10.13
N LYS A 593 19.83 15.08 -9.26
CA LYS A 593 20.46 15.30 -7.97
C LYS A 593 21.97 15.49 -8.19
N PRO A 594 22.58 16.57 -7.69
CA PRO A 594 24.03 16.74 -7.82
C PRO A 594 24.75 15.62 -7.07
N VAL A 595 25.66 14.93 -7.76
CA VAL A 595 26.49 13.87 -7.18
C VAL A 595 27.62 14.47 -6.36
N ASN A 596 27.98 13.83 -5.25
CA ASN A 596 29.19 14.18 -4.52
C ASN A 596 30.41 13.53 -5.21
N SER A 597 31.12 14.26 -6.07
CA SER A 597 32.24 13.69 -6.84
C SER A 597 33.39 13.18 -5.97
N GLU A 598 33.53 13.69 -4.75
CA GLU A 598 34.54 13.27 -3.77
C GLU A 598 34.42 11.79 -3.37
N VAL A 599 33.23 11.17 -3.55
CA VAL A 599 33.02 9.78 -3.14
C VAL A 599 33.57 8.79 -4.16
N TYR A 600 33.74 9.16 -5.43
CA TYR A 600 34.16 8.21 -6.47
C TYR A 600 35.56 7.65 -6.23
N SER A 601 36.49 8.46 -5.71
CA SER A 601 37.83 8.00 -5.35
C SER A 601 37.83 6.98 -4.20
N LEU A 602 36.74 6.88 -3.43
CA LEU A 602 36.57 5.85 -2.42
C LEU A 602 36.12 4.51 -3.02
N PHE A 603 35.50 4.54 -4.21
CA PHE A 603 35.02 3.33 -4.89
C PHE A 603 36.10 2.65 -5.71
N SER A 604 36.81 3.42 -6.54
CA SER A 604 37.97 2.97 -7.30
C SER A 604 38.55 4.11 -8.16
N ASP A 605 39.81 3.98 -8.52
CA ASP A 605 40.47 4.81 -9.55
C ASP A 605 40.11 4.38 -10.99
N VAL A 606 39.22 3.41 -11.15
CA VAL A 606 38.79 2.93 -12.48
C VAL A 606 38.08 4.07 -13.22
N PRO A 607 38.42 4.34 -14.50
CA PRO A 607 37.72 5.33 -15.30
C PRO A 607 36.23 5.06 -15.36
N ARG A 608 35.42 6.12 -15.29
CA ARG A 608 33.97 5.99 -15.39
C ARG A 608 33.59 5.52 -16.80
N LYS A 609 32.69 4.54 -16.88
CA LYS A 609 32.23 3.94 -18.13
C LYS A 609 30.71 3.82 -18.12
N LYS A 610 30.13 3.89 -19.32
CA LYS A 610 28.69 3.67 -19.51
C LYS A 610 28.34 2.24 -19.14
N ILE A 611 27.31 2.07 -18.31
CA ILE A 611 26.85 0.75 -17.91
C ILE A 611 25.93 0.11 -18.96
N ASN A 612 25.91 -1.23 -18.99
CA ASN A 612 24.83 -1.98 -19.63
C ASN A 612 23.64 -2.03 -18.67
N VAL A 613 22.56 -1.32 -19.01
CA VAL A 613 21.38 -1.16 -18.13
C VAL A 613 20.76 -2.51 -17.78
N GLU A 614 20.51 -3.37 -18.76
CA GLU A 614 19.83 -4.67 -18.54
C GLU A 614 20.70 -5.59 -17.67
N GLU A 615 22.00 -5.64 -17.94
CA GLU A 615 22.93 -6.44 -17.15
C GLU A 615 22.99 -5.96 -15.69
N VAL A 616 23.08 -4.64 -15.47
CA VAL A 616 23.08 -4.05 -14.12
C VAL A 616 21.77 -4.34 -13.39
N GLN A 617 20.64 -4.26 -14.09
CA GLN A 617 19.33 -4.61 -13.51
C GLN A 617 19.30 -6.06 -13.05
N HIS A 618 19.78 -7.01 -13.86
CA HIS A 618 19.84 -8.41 -13.48
C HIS A 618 20.84 -8.66 -12.36
N ARG A 619 22.06 -8.13 -12.45
CA ARG A 619 23.09 -8.26 -11.38
C ARG A 619 22.55 -7.83 -10.04
N ILE A 620 21.98 -6.63 -9.95
CA ILE A 620 21.53 -6.06 -8.68
C ILE A 620 20.26 -6.75 -8.17
N SER A 621 19.27 -6.97 -9.03
CA SER A 621 17.98 -7.53 -8.60
C SER A 621 18.09 -9.00 -8.19
N LEU A 622 18.90 -9.80 -8.90
CA LEU A 622 19.04 -11.22 -8.61
C LEU A 622 19.73 -11.50 -7.28
N MET A 623 20.58 -10.58 -6.81
CA MET A 623 21.19 -10.70 -5.48
C MET A 623 20.13 -10.69 -4.35
N MET A 624 19.15 -9.77 -4.44
CA MET A 624 18.02 -9.75 -3.50
C MET A 624 17.10 -10.96 -3.66
N VAL A 625 16.78 -11.32 -4.91
CA VAL A 625 15.87 -12.44 -5.22
C VAL A 625 16.43 -13.76 -4.72
N ASN A 626 17.73 -14.00 -4.91
CA ASN A 626 18.41 -15.21 -4.44
C ASN A 626 18.47 -15.28 -2.90
N GLU A 627 18.72 -14.14 -2.24
CA GLU A 627 18.70 -14.08 -0.78
C GLU A 627 17.30 -14.32 -0.22
N ALA A 628 16.24 -13.86 -0.89
CA ALA A 628 14.87 -14.14 -0.49
C ALA A 628 14.57 -15.64 -0.54
N VAL A 629 15.02 -16.35 -1.57
CA VAL A 629 14.90 -17.82 -1.65
C VAL A 629 15.69 -18.51 -0.54
N THR A 630 16.90 -18.01 -0.24
CA THR A 630 17.73 -18.53 0.86
C THR A 630 17.03 -18.34 2.20
N CYS A 631 16.38 -17.21 2.45
CA CYS A 631 15.59 -16.97 3.66
C CYS A 631 14.39 -17.94 3.79
N LEU A 632 13.78 -18.35 2.67
CA LEU A 632 12.74 -19.38 2.68
C LEU A 632 13.33 -20.77 2.96
N GLU A 633 14.47 -21.10 2.35
CA GLU A 633 15.18 -22.37 2.53
C GLU A 633 15.64 -22.57 3.98
N GLU A 634 16.12 -21.51 4.64
CA GLU A 634 16.51 -21.51 6.05
C GLU A 634 15.32 -21.39 7.03
N GLY A 635 14.11 -21.18 6.51
CA GLY A 635 12.89 -21.03 7.32
C GLY A 635 12.79 -19.73 8.11
N ILE A 636 13.54 -18.68 7.72
CA ILE A 636 13.38 -17.32 8.24
C ILE A 636 11.97 -16.80 7.95
N ILE A 637 11.50 -17.01 6.72
CA ILE A 637 10.10 -16.80 6.34
C ILE A 637 9.38 -18.13 6.19
N SER A 638 8.11 -18.18 6.56
CA SER A 638 7.30 -19.41 6.47
C SER A 638 6.65 -19.64 5.12
N SER A 639 6.56 -18.62 4.27
CA SER A 639 5.90 -18.74 2.97
C SER A 639 6.42 -17.74 1.94
N PRO A 640 6.36 -18.07 0.63
CA PRO A 640 6.64 -17.13 -0.45
C PRO A 640 5.80 -15.85 -0.38
N ARG A 641 4.54 -15.96 0.06
CA ARG A 641 3.63 -14.81 0.22
C ARG A 641 4.20 -13.77 1.18
N ASP A 642 4.65 -14.21 2.36
CA ASP A 642 5.16 -13.29 3.36
C ASP A 642 6.48 -12.66 2.88
N GLY A 643 7.29 -13.43 2.16
CA GLY A 643 8.49 -12.91 1.49
C GLY A 643 8.17 -11.84 0.44
N ASP A 644 7.22 -12.10 -0.44
CA ASP A 644 6.80 -11.14 -1.46
C ASP A 644 6.24 -9.86 -0.83
N MET A 645 5.36 -9.98 0.17
CA MET A 645 4.79 -8.82 0.84
C MET A 645 5.84 -8.02 1.59
N GLY A 646 6.79 -8.70 2.27
CA GLY A 646 7.90 -8.02 2.94
C GLY A 646 8.77 -7.21 1.97
N ALA A 647 9.12 -7.79 0.82
CA ALA A 647 9.94 -7.12 -0.18
C ALA A 647 9.20 -5.95 -0.86
N VAL A 648 7.94 -6.15 -1.23
CA VAL A 648 7.13 -5.12 -1.92
C VAL A 648 6.80 -3.95 -0.99
N LEU A 649 6.33 -4.24 0.22
CA LEU A 649 5.81 -3.22 1.14
C LEU A 649 6.90 -2.56 1.99
N GLY A 650 7.99 -3.26 2.28
CA GLY A 650 9.11 -2.77 3.09
C GLY A 650 10.24 -2.17 2.27
N LEU A 651 10.63 -2.85 1.19
CA LEU A 651 11.84 -2.52 0.42
C LEU A 651 11.54 -1.88 -0.94
N GLY A 652 10.26 -1.79 -1.31
CA GLY A 652 9.85 -1.20 -2.58
C GLY A 652 10.18 -2.08 -3.78
N PHE A 653 10.23 -3.41 -3.61
CA PHE A 653 10.32 -4.33 -4.74
C PHE A 653 9.19 -4.03 -5.73
N PRO A 654 9.44 -3.98 -7.05
CA PRO A 654 8.46 -3.50 -8.03
C PRO A 654 7.11 -4.24 -7.95
N PRO A 655 6.00 -3.58 -7.56
CA PRO A 655 4.71 -4.24 -7.36
C PRO A 655 4.15 -4.94 -8.59
N PHE A 656 4.33 -4.38 -9.79
CA PHE A 656 3.89 -5.02 -11.04
C PHE A 656 4.64 -6.31 -11.38
N ARG A 657 5.72 -6.62 -10.65
CA ARG A 657 6.46 -7.90 -10.72
C ARG A 657 6.07 -8.87 -9.59
N GLY A 658 5.19 -8.46 -8.68
CA GLY A 658 4.57 -9.31 -7.65
C GLY A 658 5.40 -9.57 -6.39
N GLY A 659 6.72 -9.42 -6.45
CA GLY A 659 7.65 -9.77 -5.37
C GLY A 659 8.76 -10.73 -5.88
N PRO A 660 9.83 -10.98 -5.11
CA PRO A 660 10.92 -11.86 -5.53
C PRO A 660 10.47 -13.26 -5.97
N PHE A 661 9.52 -13.89 -5.28
CA PHE A 661 9.06 -15.25 -5.59
C PHE A 661 8.17 -15.26 -6.84
N ARG A 662 7.26 -14.29 -6.97
CA ARG A 662 6.47 -14.13 -8.20
C ARG A 662 7.31 -13.72 -9.41
N TYR A 663 8.36 -12.94 -9.20
CA TYR A 663 9.31 -12.61 -10.25
C TYR A 663 10.02 -13.86 -10.78
N ILE A 664 10.42 -14.78 -9.90
CA ILE A 664 10.96 -16.09 -10.29
C ILE A 664 9.91 -16.89 -11.08
N ASP A 665 8.65 -16.96 -10.63
CA ASP A 665 7.61 -17.70 -11.35
C ASP A 665 7.27 -17.09 -12.71
N GLY A 666 7.34 -15.76 -12.82
CA GLY A 666 7.12 -15.03 -14.06
C GLY A 666 8.22 -15.22 -15.10
N MET A 667 9.50 -15.25 -14.67
CA MET A 667 10.64 -15.53 -15.56
C MET A 667 10.88 -17.02 -15.79
N GLY A 668 10.49 -17.86 -14.84
CA GLY A 668 10.82 -19.28 -14.76
C GLY A 668 12.13 -19.54 -14.02
N ALA A 669 12.09 -20.46 -13.05
CA ALA A 669 13.25 -20.82 -12.22
C ALA A 669 14.48 -21.25 -13.06
N GLY A 670 14.27 -22.00 -14.15
CA GLY A 670 15.37 -22.41 -15.04
C GLY A 670 16.08 -21.23 -15.71
N ALA A 671 15.34 -20.22 -16.17
CA ALA A 671 15.92 -19.03 -16.77
C ALA A 671 16.72 -18.20 -15.75
N ILE A 672 16.21 -18.08 -14.52
CA ILE A 672 16.91 -17.40 -13.43
C ILE A 672 18.22 -18.11 -13.07
N VAL A 673 18.19 -19.44 -12.91
CA VAL A 673 19.39 -20.23 -12.59
C VAL A 673 20.45 -20.08 -13.67
N ALA A 674 20.08 -20.23 -14.95
CA ALA A 674 21.01 -20.08 -16.06
C ALA A 674 21.65 -18.68 -16.11
N LEU A 675 20.85 -17.63 -15.87
CA LEU A 675 21.34 -16.26 -15.82
C LEU A 675 22.31 -16.03 -14.64
N MET A 676 21.96 -16.54 -13.46
CA MET A 676 22.81 -16.45 -12.27
C MET A 676 24.13 -17.23 -12.44
N GLU A 677 24.11 -18.41 -13.05
CA GLU A 677 25.32 -19.18 -13.35
C GLU A 677 26.23 -18.44 -14.34
N LYS A 678 25.67 -17.81 -15.37
CA LYS A 678 26.42 -16.92 -16.26
C LYS A 678 27.08 -15.77 -15.51
N LEU A 679 26.33 -15.11 -14.62
CA LEU A 679 26.88 -14.03 -13.77
C LEU A 679 27.95 -14.55 -12.82
N ALA A 680 27.82 -15.78 -12.31
CA ALA A 680 28.81 -16.39 -11.43
C ALA A 680 30.15 -16.64 -12.15
N VAL A 681 30.11 -17.03 -13.42
CA VAL A 681 31.33 -17.17 -14.26
C VAL A 681 32.00 -15.82 -14.50
N THR A 682 31.22 -14.79 -14.84
CA THR A 682 31.78 -13.48 -15.19
C THR A 682 32.23 -12.67 -13.97
N TYR A 683 31.48 -12.75 -12.89
CA TYR A 683 31.63 -11.84 -11.75
C TYR A 683 32.00 -12.54 -10.45
N GLY A 684 31.93 -13.86 -10.37
CA GLY A 684 32.39 -14.66 -9.23
C GLY A 684 31.27 -15.29 -8.40
N ILE A 685 31.68 -16.05 -7.39
CA ILE A 685 30.86 -17.03 -6.64
C ILE A 685 29.60 -16.44 -5.97
N ARG A 686 29.53 -15.14 -5.72
CA ARG A 686 28.38 -14.48 -5.07
C ARG A 686 27.05 -14.63 -5.82
N PHE A 687 27.09 -14.92 -7.12
CA PHE A 687 25.90 -15.21 -7.92
C PHE A 687 25.50 -16.68 -7.91
N THR A 688 26.08 -17.51 -7.03
CA THR A 688 25.68 -18.91 -6.93
C THR A 688 24.18 -19.01 -6.57
N PRO A 689 23.36 -19.69 -7.39
CA PRO A 689 21.94 -19.84 -7.10
C PRO A 689 21.70 -20.64 -5.82
N ALA A 690 20.70 -20.24 -5.04
CA ALA A 690 20.24 -20.94 -3.84
C ALA A 690 19.87 -22.39 -4.14
N GLY A 691 20.01 -23.27 -3.14
CA GLY A 691 19.79 -24.72 -3.30
C GLY A 691 18.37 -25.03 -3.78
N MET A 692 17.39 -24.46 -3.09
CA MET A 692 15.97 -24.55 -3.43
C MET A 692 15.69 -24.07 -4.87
N LEU A 693 16.32 -22.99 -5.32
CA LEU A 693 16.12 -22.45 -6.66
C LEU A 693 16.62 -23.43 -7.75
N LYS A 694 17.79 -24.06 -7.54
CA LYS A 694 18.31 -25.11 -8.42
C LYS A 694 17.39 -26.33 -8.47
N GLN A 695 16.89 -26.76 -7.32
CA GLN A 695 15.95 -27.88 -7.26
C GLN A 695 14.66 -27.57 -8.01
N MET A 696 14.13 -26.36 -7.88
CA MET A 696 12.94 -25.94 -8.63
C MET A 696 13.18 -25.91 -10.13
N ALA A 697 14.32 -25.37 -10.57
CA ALA A 697 14.70 -25.35 -11.98
C ALA A 697 14.75 -26.77 -12.58
N SER A 698 15.38 -27.72 -11.87
CA SER A 698 15.48 -29.12 -12.32
C SER A 698 14.13 -29.84 -12.44
N ARG A 699 13.12 -29.40 -11.69
CA ARG A 699 11.80 -30.05 -11.60
C ARG A 699 10.68 -29.26 -12.29
N GLY A 700 10.99 -28.13 -12.94
CA GLY A 700 9.99 -27.25 -13.54
C GLY A 700 8.95 -26.70 -12.54
N LYS A 701 9.32 -26.56 -11.26
CA LYS A 701 8.39 -26.12 -10.20
C LYS A 701 8.26 -24.59 -10.14
N ARG A 702 7.15 -24.14 -9.55
CA ARG A 702 6.82 -22.75 -9.24
C ARG A 702 6.55 -22.59 -7.75
N PHE A 703 6.71 -21.38 -7.21
CA PHE A 703 6.37 -21.07 -5.83
C PHE A 703 4.86 -20.96 -5.63
N TYR A 704 4.15 -20.39 -6.60
CA TYR A 704 2.70 -20.27 -6.64
C TYR A 704 2.16 -21.22 -7.71
N GLN A 705 1.33 -22.17 -7.29
CA GLN A 705 0.63 -23.12 -8.16
C GLN A 705 -0.87 -22.88 -8.14
#